data_AF-A0A925EZJ0-F1
#
_entry.id   AF-A0A925EZJ0-F1
#
_cell.length_a   1.000
_cell.length_b   1.000
_cell.length_c   1.000
_cell.angle_alpha   90.00
_cell.angle_beta   90.00
_cell.angle_gamma   90.00
#
_symmetry.space_group_name_H-M   'P 1'
#
loop_
_entity.id
_entity.type
_entity.pdbx_description
1 polymer ?
#
loop_
_entity_poly.entity_id
_entity_poly.type
_entity_poly.pdbx_seq_one_letter_code
_entity_poly.pdbx_strand_id
1 'polypeptide(L)'
;MKHYLLPVLLLSFWNSSLAIPDSVVVPLSRQRFHDRIDNEQVLTDKADGKKDSLIRVSGNEEINLAVSDAFTRRIDEFQNFVETNNKLSSSNEKIRQLNFVEELVKNFRTAWKQRSINPALAPLLVDNFYKTWKANMDSGSILPFINEMPYEIGMILTNIFNTNIGYADSRKSLFLKYCQLHPGKILSIIRPYVNEPFADSLVLVACKNDPEQLYDYAYSTKSPEGKLIQRNTHPMVKAIVQFSKMENALLYYPFLDNILHNKVSIEEIKKFVGDGQKGMDSVGYFKLLVKTEKDYYYRLGVLKDTPVAMFGVNGLRKMMQRKAITHFITPINNLHEQNNLNIRMRALDPLSAEELYYVIVMGENDIYTSSYKHSFARLLQRMGNSPRGDSLLLSVNMDYFKKFIKMAANFNQLDIFLKTMPPDNARTLMKAFVANLDDADNLEDAVDVADSYSSIRDSVLLQNILKNVSFNEQKSIDQNNNKGRIVYGLLKTIFLSANDNSIDLTSQIGIPSIYSVDYKYLADDSGRVIQQVFFYGDEDGKTHFPQFVSSFSNKEWKISYKKEWVEIKSISGKKVWIYANLPLNNDKNLDDTAQIHLGKYLEKNSLHPSVVVHRGHSYWLPRTIDRMAGDAKIIVLGSCGGYQNLSQIIDNCPDAHIISTKEIGKGDINRPILNYLNQTIASGKTLVWKDMWVSLTKLFHSDANKAMSESWDDYVPPYKNLGAIFIKAYNKKMEGEL
;
A
#
# COMPACT_ATOMS: atom_id res chain seq x y z
N MET A 1 81.51 4.58 36.26
CA MET A 1 82.34 3.34 36.30
C MET A 1 81.65 2.23 35.52
N LYS A 2 82.42 1.20 35.11
CA LYS A 2 82.02 -0.07 34.47
C LYS A 2 81.78 -1.16 35.56
N HIS A 3 81.09 -2.29 35.39
CA HIS A 3 80.28 -2.88 34.29
C HIS A 3 79.32 -3.98 34.88
N TYR A 4 78.55 -4.63 33.99
CA TYR A 4 78.05 -6.04 33.94
C TYR A 4 78.63 -7.12 34.91
N LEU A 5 78.08 -8.34 35.16
CA LEU A 5 76.86 -9.13 34.76
C LEU A 5 76.83 -10.44 35.61
N LEU A 6 75.68 -11.09 35.86
CA LEU A 6 75.31 -12.50 35.54
C LEU A 6 74.00 -12.98 36.26
N PRO A 7 73.27 -14.01 35.77
CA PRO A 7 71.95 -14.43 36.28
C PRO A 7 71.89 -15.82 36.96
N VAL A 8 70.72 -16.20 37.50
CA VAL A 8 70.39 -17.56 37.97
C VAL A 8 68.98 -17.98 37.51
N LEU A 9 68.83 -19.21 36.98
CA LEU A 9 67.56 -19.84 36.64
C LEU A 9 66.82 -20.35 37.91
N LEU A 10 65.49 -20.38 37.87
CA LEU A 10 64.65 -21.05 38.88
C LEU A 10 63.77 -22.13 38.24
N LEU A 11 63.85 -23.34 38.80
CA LEU A 11 63.16 -24.55 38.35
C LEU A 11 61.70 -24.60 38.81
N SER A 12 60.83 -25.09 37.95
CA SER A 12 59.42 -25.36 38.23
C SER A 12 59.22 -26.69 38.95
N PHE A 13 58.55 -26.67 40.11
CA PHE A 13 58.03 -27.87 40.76
C PHE A 13 56.58 -28.13 40.33
N TRP A 14 56.28 -29.37 39.96
CA TRP A 14 54.92 -29.82 39.64
C TRP A 14 54.19 -30.24 40.91
N ASN A 15 52.95 -29.75 41.09
CA ASN A 15 51.99 -30.32 42.03
C ASN A 15 50.85 -30.95 41.21
N SER A 16 50.70 -32.27 41.32
CA SER A 16 49.67 -33.03 40.61
C SER A 16 48.30 -32.84 41.26
N SER A 17 47.48 -31.94 40.73
CA SER A 17 46.06 -31.88 41.06
C SER A 17 45.34 -33.11 40.47
N LEU A 18 44.80 -33.98 41.34
CA LEU A 18 43.94 -35.08 40.92
C LEU A 18 42.65 -34.52 40.31
N ALA A 19 42.39 -34.80 39.04
CA ALA A 19 41.16 -34.44 38.37
C ALA A 19 40.00 -35.30 38.90
N ILE A 20 38.93 -34.64 39.34
CA ILE A 20 37.62 -35.27 39.52
C ILE A 20 37.02 -35.44 38.11
N PRO A 21 36.45 -36.60 37.74
CA PRO A 21 35.82 -36.75 36.44
C PRO A 21 34.53 -35.90 36.36
N ASP A 22 34.47 -34.95 35.41
CA ASP A 22 33.36 -34.01 35.21
C ASP A 22 32.03 -34.65 34.73
N SER A 23 32.02 -35.96 34.44
CA SER A 23 30.85 -36.67 33.90
C SER A 23 30.08 -37.44 34.98
N VAL A 24 28.81 -37.08 35.19
CA VAL A 24 27.88 -37.87 36.03
C VAL A 24 27.70 -39.26 35.41
N VAL A 25 27.83 -40.32 36.23
CA VAL A 25 27.73 -41.71 35.74
C VAL A 25 26.27 -42.05 35.42
N VAL A 26 25.91 -42.04 34.14
CA VAL A 26 24.60 -42.43 33.63
C VAL A 26 24.50 -43.97 33.55
N PRO A 27 23.51 -44.61 34.21
CA PRO A 27 23.31 -46.05 34.06
C PRO A 27 22.82 -46.43 32.65
N LEU A 28 23.31 -47.55 32.14
CA LEU A 28 23.05 -48.03 30.76
C LEU A 28 21.56 -48.07 30.37
N SER A 29 20.66 -48.36 31.31
CA SER A 29 19.20 -48.37 31.08
C SER A 29 18.60 -47.00 30.78
N ARG A 30 19.31 -45.90 31.08
CA ARG A 30 18.90 -44.52 30.82
C ARG A 30 19.72 -43.82 29.74
N GLN A 31 20.84 -44.37 29.29
CA GLN A 31 21.72 -43.76 28.28
C GLN A 31 20.94 -43.25 27.05
N ARG A 32 20.07 -44.10 26.47
CA ARG A 32 19.19 -43.76 25.33
C ARG A 32 18.35 -42.49 25.52
N PHE A 33 18.03 -42.12 26.75
CA PHE A 33 17.22 -40.93 27.05
C PHE A 33 18.08 -39.66 26.99
N HIS A 34 19.34 -39.73 27.44
CA HIS A 34 20.34 -38.68 27.27
C HIS A 34 20.71 -38.55 25.78
N ASP A 35 21.01 -39.65 25.08
CA ASP A 35 21.34 -39.66 23.64
C ASP A 35 20.26 -38.97 22.75
N ARG A 36 18.98 -39.00 23.16
CA ARG A 36 17.89 -38.29 22.46
C ARG A 36 17.88 -36.80 22.71
N ILE A 37 18.21 -36.35 23.92
CA ILE A 37 18.35 -34.93 24.27
C ILE A 37 19.54 -34.35 23.49
N ASP A 38 20.70 -35.01 23.54
CA ASP A 38 21.90 -34.64 22.80
C ASP A 38 21.63 -34.51 21.30
N ASN A 39 20.88 -35.47 20.73
CA ASN A 39 20.46 -35.40 19.33
C ASN A 39 19.51 -34.23 19.03
N GLU A 40 18.57 -33.89 19.93
CA GLU A 40 17.71 -32.71 19.77
C GLU A 40 18.50 -31.39 19.94
N GLN A 41 19.54 -31.34 20.79
CA GLN A 41 20.47 -30.20 20.85
C GLN A 41 21.22 -30.04 19.51
N VAL A 42 21.76 -31.11 18.94
CA VAL A 42 22.41 -31.11 17.61
C VAL A 42 21.44 -30.70 16.49
N LEU A 43 20.16 -31.08 16.56
CA LEU A 43 19.13 -30.64 15.61
C LEU A 43 18.72 -29.17 15.80
N THR A 44 18.94 -28.62 16.99
CA THR A 44 18.65 -27.21 17.33
C THR A 44 19.81 -26.30 16.94
N ASP A 45 21.06 -26.72 17.14
CA ASP A 45 22.27 -26.13 16.54
C ASP A 45 22.08 -26.00 15.02
N LYS A 46 21.78 -27.12 14.35
CA LYS A 46 21.52 -27.18 12.90
C LYS A 46 20.27 -26.42 12.41
N ALA A 47 19.51 -25.74 13.28
CA ALA A 47 18.33 -25.01 12.85
C ALA A 47 18.65 -23.67 12.14
N ASP A 48 19.84 -23.07 12.35
CA ASP A 48 20.31 -21.90 11.59
C ASP A 48 20.91 -22.25 10.20
N GLY A 49 21.11 -23.56 9.94
CA GLY A 49 21.73 -24.11 8.73
C GLY A 49 23.14 -24.67 8.93
N LYS A 50 23.79 -24.43 10.08
CA LYS A 50 25.15 -24.88 10.42
C LYS A 50 25.14 -25.74 11.67
N LYS A 51 26.10 -26.66 11.78
CA LYS A 51 26.37 -27.41 13.02
C LYS A 51 27.74 -26.96 13.54
N ASP A 52 27.77 -25.84 14.25
CA ASP A 52 29.01 -25.25 14.78
C ASP A 52 28.91 -24.80 16.24
N SER A 53 27.91 -25.30 16.98
CA SER A 53 27.63 -24.99 18.39
C SER A 53 27.27 -23.51 18.67
N LEU A 54 26.94 -22.74 17.63
CA LEU A 54 26.51 -21.35 17.74
C LEU A 54 25.15 -21.16 17.07
N ILE A 55 24.09 -21.16 17.87
CA ILE A 55 22.70 -21.02 17.42
C ILE A 55 22.46 -19.56 17.01
N ARG A 56 22.55 -19.25 15.71
CA ARG A 56 22.35 -17.88 15.21
C ARG A 56 20.86 -17.59 14.98
N VAL A 57 20.31 -16.76 15.86
CA VAL A 57 18.90 -16.37 15.86
C VAL A 57 18.70 -14.93 15.38
N SER A 58 19.76 -14.11 15.38
CA SER A 58 19.73 -12.71 14.95
C SER A 58 21.12 -12.23 14.50
N GLY A 59 21.21 -10.97 14.03
CA GLY A 59 22.49 -10.30 13.78
C GLY A 59 23.23 -9.83 15.05
N ASN A 60 22.65 -9.97 16.25
CA ASN A 60 23.28 -9.61 17.52
C ASN A 60 24.00 -10.84 18.11
N GLU A 61 25.31 -10.72 18.32
CA GLU A 61 26.18 -11.79 18.82
C GLU A 61 25.87 -12.19 20.28
N GLU A 62 25.62 -11.23 21.17
CA GLU A 62 25.26 -11.49 22.58
C GLU A 62 23.98 -12.33 22.69
N ILE A 63 22.97 -12.03 21.86
CA ILE A 63 21.74 -12.83 21.79
C ILE A 63 22.06 -14.25 21.32
N ASN A 64 22.87 -14.42 20.28
CA ASN A 64 23.22 -15.75 19.75
C ASN A 64 24.01 -16.59 20.77
N LEU A 65 24.93 -15.98 21.52
CA LEU A 65 25.66 -16.63 22.61
C LEU A 65 24.70 -17.03 23.75
N ALA A 66 23.78 -16.15 24.16
CA ALA A 66 22.80 -16.45 25.20
C ALA A 66 21.84 -17.59 24.80
N VAL A 67 21.40 -17.66 23.54
CA VAL A 67 20.59 -18.79 23.04
C VAL A 67 21.41 -20.09 23.01
N SER A 68 22.67 -20.02 22.58
CA SER A 68 23.57 -21.18 22.56
C SER A 68 23.79 -21.75 23.95
N ASP A 69 24.12 -20.91 24.93
CA ASP A 69 24.28 -21.32 26.34
C ASP A 69 23.00 -21.97 26.91
N ALA A 70 21.83 -21.39 26.59
CA ALA A 70 20.53 -21.88 27.04
C ALA A 70 20.17 -23.27 26.51
N PHE A 71 20.60 -23.63 25.30
CA PHE A 71 20.30 -24.93 24.69
C PHE A 71 21.47 -25.93 24.62
N THR A 72 22.68 -25.51 25.00
CA THR A 72 23.83 -26.40 25.23
C THR A 72 23.99 -26.65 26.74
N ARG A 73 24.95 -25.96 27.39
CA ARG A 73 25.34 -26.12 28.79
C ARG A 73 24.16 -26.25 29.75
N ARG A 74 23.13 -25.40 29.64
CA ARG A 74 21.99 -25.41 30.57
C ARG A 74 21.07 -26.63 30.43
N ILE A 75 21.03 -27.24 29.26
CA ILE A 75 20.31 -28.51 29.06
C ILE A 75 21.11 -29.65 29.67
N ASP A 76 22.43 -29.66 29.51
CA ASP A 76 23.33 -30.65 30.11
C ASP A 76 23.27 -30.57 31.65
N GLU A 77 23.16 -29.36 32.21
CA GLU A 77 22.87 -29.13 33.63
C GLU A 77 21.53 -29.75 34.07
N PHE A 78 20.50 -29.74 33.23
CA PHE A 78 19.24 -30.43 33.52
C PHE A 78 19.38 -31.96 33.44
N GLN A 79 20.15 -32.49 32.48
CA GLN A 79 20.46 -33.93 32.38
C GLN A 79 21.18 -34.40 33.66
N ASN A 80 22.22 -33.66 34.08
CA ASN A 80 22.97 -33.91 35.32
C ASN A 80 22.11 -33.74 36.58
N PHE A 81 21.21 -32.75 36.61
CA PHE A 81 20.27 -32.55 37.71
C PHE A 81 19.33 -33.75 37.89
N VAL A 82 18.79 -34.32 36.81
CA VAL A 82 17.95 -35.53 36.92
C VAL A 82 18.72 -36.70 37.52
N GLU A 83 19.98 -36.87 37.16
CA GLU A 83 20.78 -37.99 37.67
C GLU A 83 21.28 -37.80 39.11
N THR A 84 21.56 -36.58 39.52
CA THR A 84 22.05 -36.26 40.88
C THR A 84 20.94 -35.97 41.90
N ASN A 85 19.68 -35.77 41.47
CA ASN A 85 18.57 -35.44 42.35
C ASN A 85 18.02 -36.67 43.12
N ASN A 86 18.39 -36.76 44.40
CA ASN A 86 17.97 -37.82 45.32
C ASN A 86 16.45 -37.87 45.60
N LYS A 87 15.65 -36.85 45.24
CA LYS A 87 14.17 -36.96 45.28
C LYS A 87 13.63 -37.95 44.23
N LEU A 88 14.37 -38.19 43.14
CA LEU A 88 13.94 -39.04 42.02
C LEU A 88 14.38 -40.49 42.28
N SER A 89 13.64 -41.16 43.17
CA SER A 89 14.01 -42.48 43.70
C SER A 89 13.98 -43.62 42.68
N SER A 90 13.08 -43.57 41.69
CA SER A 90 12.93 -44.63 40.69
C SER A 90 13.52 -44.27 39.33
N SER A 91 14.03 -45.28 38.62
CA SER A 91 14.52 -45.09 37.23
C SER A 91 13.41 -44.61 36.29
N ASN A 92 12.14 -44.95 36.56
CA ASN A 92 11.00 -44.53 35.74
C ASN A 92 10.66 -43.05 35.95
N GLU A 93 10.81 -42.52 37.17
CA GLU A 93 10.69 -41.08 37.42
C GLU A 93 11.81 -40.31 36.72
N LYS A 94 13.06 -40.75 36.85
CA LYS A 94 14.20 -40.13 36.12
C LYS A 94 13.97 -40.13 34.60
N ILE A 95 13.52 -41.25 34.02
CA ILE A 95 13.13 -41.33 32.61
C ILE A 95 12.03 -40.32 32.26
N ARG A 96 10.99 -40.18 33.08
CA ARG A 96 9.93 -39.19 32.88
C ARG A 96 10.49 -37.77 32.90
N GLN A 97 11.41 -37.45 33.81
CA GLN A 97 12.02 -36.13 33.89
C GLN A 97 12.91 -35.83 32.67
N LEU A 98 13.70 -36.79 32.17
CA LEU A 98 14.48 -36.65 30.93
C LEU A 98 13.58 -36.42 29.71
N ASN A 99 12.42 -37.08 29.62
CA ASN A 99 11.47 -36.81 28.53
C ASN A 99 10.97 -35.35 28.51
N PHE A 100 10.75 -34.70 29.67
CA PHE A 100 10.38 -33.28 29.69
C PHE A 100 11.51 -32.35 29.21
N VAL A 101 12.78 -32.72 29.46
CA VAL A 101 13.95 -32.00 28.94
C VAL A 101 14.06 -32.17 27.42
N GLU A 102 13.85 -33.39 26.90
CA GLU A 102 13.78 -33.63 25.44
C GLU A 102 12.66 -32.82 24.78
N GLU A 103 11.46 -32.80 25.37
CA GLU A 103 10.33 -32.04 24.86
C GLU A 103 10.57 -30.52 24.89
N LEU A 104 11.32 -29.98 25.86
CA LEU A 104 11.70 -28.56 25.89
C LEU A 104 12.50 -28.17 24.65
N VAL A 105 13.60 -28.88 24.38
CA VAL A 105 14.50 -28.61 23.24
C VAL A 105 13.75 -28.77 21.92
N LYS A 106 13.02 -29.88 21.78
CA LYS A 106 12.24 -30.21 20.58
C LYS A 106 11.11 -29.22 20.29
N ASN A 107 10.38 -28.77 21.32
CA ASN A 107 9.28 -27.82 21.15
C ASN A 107 9.80 -26.41 20.84
N PHE A 108 10.90 -25.97 21.47
CA PHE A 108 11.58 -24.73 21.08
C PHE A 108 12.02 -24.76 19.61
N ARG A 109 12.77 -25.79 19.21
CA ARG A 109 13.23 -25.99 17.83
C ARG A 109 12.08 -25.96 16.82
N THR A 110 10.96 -26.59 17.16
CA THR A 110 9.76 -26.63 16.31
C THR A 110 9.10 -25.26 16.21
N ALA A 111 8.91 -24.57 17.35
CA ALA A 111 8.30 -23.24 17.37
C ALA A 111 9.15 -22.18 16.64
N TRP A 112 10.48 -22.22 16.80
CA TRP A 112 11.40 -21.34 16.08
C TRP A 112 11.32 -21.55 14.56
N LYS A 113 11.36 -22.81 14.09
CA LYS A 113 11.21 -23.12 12.66
C LYS A 113 9.83 -22.73 12.09
N GLN A 114 8.78 -22.78 12.90
CA GLN A 114 7.44 -22.31 12.54
C GLN A 114 7.24 -20.79 12.70
N ARG A 115 8.25 -20.06 13.19
CA ARG A 115 8.19 -18.62 13.53
C ARG A 115 7.07 -18.28 14.53
N SER A 116 6.73 -19.22 15.42
CA SER A 116 5.69 -19.07 16.46
C SER A 116 6.25 -18.70 17.85
N ILE A 117 7.57 -18.47 17.94
CA ILE A 117 8.25 -17.85 19.09
C ILE A 117 9.35 -16.92 18.57
N ASN A 118 9.58 -15.79 19.26
CA ASN A 118 10.82 -15.03 19.07
C ASN A 118 11.97 -15.84 19.69
N PRO A 119 12.94 -16.34 18.90
CA PRO A 119 13.99 -17.22 19.41
C PRO A 119 14.92 -16.56 20.45
N ALA A 120 15.00 -15.22 20.50
CA ALA A 120 15.72 -14.50 21.56
C ALA A 120 15.13 -14.73 22.97
N LEU A 121 13.89 -15.26 23.08
CA LEU A 121 13.27 -15.67 24.34
C LEU A 121 13.81 -17.01 24.89
N ALA A 122 14.74 -17.68 24.19
CA ALA A 122 15.30 -18.96 24.60
C ALA A 122 15.81 -19.02 26.06
N PRO A 123 16.64 -18.07 26.56
CA PRO A 123 17.11 -18.10 27.95
C PRO A 123 15.94 -18.02 28.96
N LEU A 124 14.97 -17.14 28.68
CA LEU A 124 13.78 -16.95 29.50
C LEU A 124 12.85 -18.18 29.48
N LEU A 125 12.78 -18.90 28.35
CA LEU A 125 12.06 -20.17 28.24
C LEU A 125 12.71 -21.25 29.11
N VAL A 126 14.04 -21.36 29.09
CA VAL A 126 14.79 -22.34 29.90
C VAL A 126 14.71 -22.02 31.41
N ASP A 127 14.75 -20.73 31.79
CA ASP A 127 14.51 -20.30 33.18
C ASP A 127 13.10 -20.66 33.67
N ASN A 128 12.08 -20.36 32.86
CA ASN A 128 10.70 -20.64 33.22
C ASN A 128 10.37 -22.14 33.15
N PHE A 129 11.01 -22.90 32.27
CA PHE A 129 10.96 -24.37 32.32
C PHE A 129 11.43 -24.84 33.69
N TYR A 130 12.62 -24.45 34.15
CA TYR A 130 13.17 -24.94 35.42
C TYR A 130 12.26 -24.65 36.63
N LYS A 131 11.67 -23.44 36.69
CA LYS A 131 10.69 -23.06 37.73
C LYS A 131 9.42 -23.92 37.66
N THR A 132 8.83 -24.03 36.47
CA THR A 132 7.59 -24.77 36.21
C THR A 132 7.77 -26.28 36.44
N TRP A 133 8.92 -26.81 36.02
CA TRP A 133 9.33 -28.20 36.17
C TRP A 133 9.51 -28.57 37.64
N LYS A 134 10.15 -27.72 38.45
CA LYS A 134 10.23 -27.89 39.91
C LYS A 134 8.84 -27.95 40.55
N ALA A 135 7.96 -27.00 40.24
CA ALA A 135 6.59 -27.01 40.73
C ALA A 135 5.86 -28.30 40.35
N ASN A 136 6.01 -28.76 39.10
CA ASN A 136 5.44 -30.03 38.64
C ASN A 136 6.03 -31.27 39.35
N MET A 137 7.34 -31.30 39.62
CA MET A 137 7.99 -32.37 40.39
C MET A 137 7.50 -32.42 41.84
N ASP A 138 7.28 -31.26 42.47
CA ASP A 138 6.71 -31.15 43.83
C ASP A 138 5.15 -31.24 43.81
N SER A 139 4.54 -31.71 42.72
CA SER A 139 3.08 -31.89 42.51
C SER A 139 2.22 -30.61 42.65
N GLY A 140 2.84 -29.44 42.58
CA GLY A 140 2.17 -28.14 42.58
C GLY A 140 1.56 -27.77 41.22
N SER A 141 0.71 -26.75 41.23
CA SER A 141 0.11 -26.19 40.02
C SER A 141 1.11 -25.34 39.24
N ILE A 142 1.16 -25.53 37.91
CA ILE A 142 1.95 -24.69 37.01
C ILE A 142 1.34 -23.30 36.76
N LEU A 143 0.05 -23.10 37.07
CA LEU A 143 -0.72 -21.90 36.72
C LEU A 143 -0.07 -20.56 37.13
N PRO A 144 0.50 -20.39 38.35
CA PRO A 144 1.11 -19.13 38.76
C PRO A 144 2.26 -18.72 37.82
N PHE A 145 3.11 -19.67 37.43
CA PHE A 145 4.20 -19.45 36.51
C PHE A 145 3.69 -19.10 35.11
N ILE A 146 2.68 -19.84 34.60
CA ILE A 146 2.07 -19.58 33.28
C ILE A 146 1.44 -18.17 33.22
N ASN A 147 0.91 -17.66 34.34
CA ASN A 147 0.37 -16.31 34.43
C ASN A 147 1.45 -15.21 34.29
N GLU A 148 2.67 -15.44 34.77
CA GLU A 148 3.75 -14.43 34.73
C GLU A 148 4.49 -14.36 33.37
N MET A 149 4.55 -15.45 32.61
CA MET A 149 5.37 -15.54 31.38
C MET A 149 4.66 -15.06 30.09
N PRO A 150 5.42 -14.68 29.04
CA PRO A 150 4.88 -14.44 27.69
C PRO A 150 4.06 -15.63 27.13
N TYR A 151 3.14 -15.33 26.21
CA TYR A 151 2.22 -16.31 25.63
C TYR A 151 2.94 -17.50 24.97
N GLU A 152 3.98 -17.22 24.19
CA GLU A 152 4.75 -18.19 23.42
C GLU A 152 5.46 -19.20 24.33
N ILE A 153 6.11 -18.68 25.39
CA ILE A 153 6.76 -19.50 26.43
C ILE A 153 5.71 -20.35 27.15
N GLY A 154 4.62 -19.74 27.61
CA GLY A 154 3.58 -20.44 28.35
C GLY A 154 2.87 -21.52 27.53
N MET A 155 2.70 -21.32 26.22
CA MET A 155 2.18 -22.35 25.32
C MET A 155 3.11 -23.56 25.22
N ILE A 156 4.42 -23.35 25.07
CA ILE A 156 5.40 -24.45 25.06
C ILE A 156 5.34 -25.22 26.39
N LEU A 157 5.46 -24.53 27.52
CA LEU A 157 5.53 -25.17 28.84
C LEU A 157 4.21 -25.85 29.25
N THR A 158 3.07 -25.26 28.91
CA THR A 158 1.75 -25.88 29.18
C THR A 158 1.55 -27.16 28.37
N ASN A 159 2.05 -27.22 27.14
CA ASN A 159 1.96 -28.44 26.31
C ASN A 159 2.86 -29.57 26.83
N ILE A 160 4.04 -29.25 27.39
CA ILE A 160 4.95 -30.21 28.04
C ILE A 160 4.31 -30.78 29.32
N PHE A 161 3.80 -29.90 30.18
CA PHE A 161 3.18 -30.29 31.47
C PHE A 161 1.68 -30.57 31.34
N ASN A 162 1.26 -31.27 30.28
CA ASN A 162 -0.15 -31.50 29.92
C ASN A 162 -0.96 -32.38 30.91
N THR A 163 -0.29 -33.04 31.84
CA THR A 163 -0.89 -33.84 32.93
C THR A 163 -0.88 -33.14 34.29
N ASN A 164 -0.34 -31.92 34.39
CA ASN A 164 -0.30 -31.18 35.65
C ASN A 164 -1.70 -30.71 36.09
N ILE A 165 -1.94 -30.65 37.40
CA ILE A 165 -3.21 -30.18 37.99
C ILE A 165 -3.63 -28.78 37.53
N GLY A 166 -2.68 -27.90 37.18
CA GLY A 166 -2.92 -26.56 36.68
C GLY A 166 -3.11 -26.44 35.16
N TYR A 167 -3.03 -27.55 34.40
CA TYR A 167 -3.04 -27.52 32.93
C TYR A 167 -4.31 -26.86 32.35
N ALA A 168 -5.50 -27.26 32.83
CA ALA A 168 -6.77 -26.77 32.29
C ALA A 168 -6.93 -25.24 32.44
N ASP A 169 -6.61 -24.69 33.61
CA ASP A 169 -6.68 -23.25 33.86
C ASP A 169 -5.52 -22.50 33.17
N SER A 170 -4.36 -23.12 33.02
CA SER A 170 -3.24 -22.56 32.24
C SER A 170 -3.63 -22.37 30.78
N ARG A 171 -4.37 -23.32 30.19
CA ARG A 171 -4.94 -23.19 28.83
C ARG A 171 -5.93 -22.01 28.72
N LYS A 172 -6.74 -21.75 29.75
CA LYS A 172 -7.65 -20.59 29.80
C LYS A 172 -6.88 -19.26 29.91
N SER A 173 -5.85 -19.20 30.76
CA SER A 173 -4.98 -18.03 30.90
C SER A 173 -4.27 -17.69 29.59
N LEU A 174 -3.72 -18.70 28.90
CA LEU A 174 -3.06 -18.53 27.61
C LEU A 174 -4.03 -18.13 26.50
N PHE A 175 -5.27 -18.63 26.53
CA PHE A 175 -6.32 -18.18 25.63
C PHE A 175 -6.60 -16.68 25.81
N LEU A 176 -6.72 -16.19 27.05
CA LEU A 176 -6.90 -14.76 27.33
C LEU A 176 -5.71 -13.92 26.83
N LYS A 177 -4.47 -14.37 27.05
CA LYS A 177 -3.26 -13.72 26.51
C LYS A 177 -3.27 -13.66 24.99
N TYR A 178 -3.65 -14.75 24.31
CA TYR A 178 -3.79 -14.77 22.86
C TYR A 178 -4.87 -13.82 22.36
N CYS A 179 -6.03 -13.75 23.04
CA CYS A 179 -7.10 -12.81 22.71
C CYS A 179 -6.67 -11.34 22.88
N GLN A 180 -5.79 -11.04 23.84
CA GLN A 180 -5.23 -9.70 24.03
C GLN A 180 -4.24 -9.34 22.90
N LEU A 181 -3.42 -10.28 22.44
CA LEU A 181 -2.49 -10.08 21.32
C LEU A 181 -3.19 -10.05 19.95
N HIS A 182 -4.32 -10.77 19.81
CA HIS A 182 -5.02 -10.97 18.55
C HIS A 182 -6.55 -10.76 18.68
N PRO A 183 -7.02 -9.56 19.05
CA PRO A 183 -8.44 -9.30 19.30
C PRO A 183 -9.34 -9.61 18.10
N GLY A 184 -8.90 -9.34 16.87
CA GLY A 184 -9.62 -9.69 15.63
C GLY A 184 -9.73 -11.18 15.33
N LYS A 185 -9.15 -12.07 16.14
CA LYS A 185 -9.34 -13.52 16.05
C LYS A 185 -10.34 -14.09 17.06
N ILE A 186 -10.72 -13.33 18.09
CA ILE A 186 -11.52 -13.83 19.24
C ILE A 186 -12.72 -14.68 18.80
N LEU A 187 -13.59 -14.15 17.93
CA LEU A 187 -14.84 -14.85 17.56
C LEU A 187 -14.58 -16.16 16.81
N SER A 188 -13.48 -16.27 16.07
CA SER A 188 -13.08 -17.50 15.35
C SER A 188 -12.56 -18.62 16.25
N ILE A 189 -12.18 -18.32 17.50
CA ILE A 189 -11.55 -19.28 18.44
C ILE A 189 -12.28 -19.41 19.78
N ILE A 190 -13.29 -18.59 20.06
CA ILE A 190 -14.01 -18.58 21.35
C ILE A 190 -14.89 -19.81 21.59
N ARG A 191 -15.18 -20.60 20.54
CA ARG A 191 -16.09 -21.76 20.58
C ARG A 191 -15.88 -22.73 21.77
N PRO A 192 -14.64 -23.13 22.15
CA PRO A 192 -14.43 -24.04 23.29
C PRO A 192 -14.73 -23.38 24.65
N TYR A 193 -14.74 -22.05 24.71
CA TYR A 193 -14.80 -21.25 25.93
C TYR A 193 -16.12 -20.48 26.10
N VAL A 194 -17.15 -20.73 25.27
CA VAL A 194 -18.44 -19.99 25.30
C VAL A 194 -19.21 -20.08 26.63
N ASN A 195 -18.85 -21.03 27.49
CA ASN A 195 -19.43 -21.23 28.82
C ASN A 195 -18.53 -20.73 29.96
N GLU A 196 -17.33 -20.20 29.66
CA GLU A 196 -16.44 -19.63 30.66
C GLU A 196 -16.90 -18.22 31.09
N PRO A 197 -16.67 -17.80 32.35
CA PRO A 197 -17.13 -16.50 32.85
C PRO A 197 -16.62 -15.28 32.07
N PHE A 198 -15.45 -15.39 31.43
CA PHE A 198 -14.84 -14.32 30.64
C PHE A 198 -15.40 -14.19 29.20
N ALA A 199 -16.22 -15.14 28.74
CA ALA A 199 -16.63 -15.22 27.33
C ALA A 199 -17.39 -13.97 26.87
N ASP A 200 -18.33 -13.48 27.70
CA ASP A 200 -19.12 -12.28 27.39
C ASP A 200 -18.27 -10.99 27.39
N SER A 201 -17.17 -10.95 28.16
CA SER A 201 -16.20 -9.85 28.10
C SER A 201 -15.35 -9.90 26.84
N LEU A 202 -14.95 -11.09 26.38
CA LEU A 202 -14.22 -11.25 25.12
C LEU A 202 -15.06 -10.88 23.90
N VAL A 203 -16.37 -11.17 23.91
CA VAL A 203 -17.30 -10.66 22.88
C VAL A 203 -17.26 -9.13 22.80
N LEU A 204 -17.20 -8.44 23.94
CA LEU A 204 -17.07 -6.98 23.96
C LEU A 204 -15.72 -6.49 23.41
N VAL A 205 -14.62 -7.20 23.68
CA VAL A 205 -13.31 -6.88 23.08
C VAL A 205 -13.34 -7.05 21.57
N ALA A 206 -13.88 -8.17 21.08
CA ALA A 206 -14.10 -8.40 19.64
C ALA A 206 -15.00 -7.31 19.03
N CYS A 207 -16.12 -6.98 19.67
CA CYS A 207 -17.06 -5.95 19.27
C CYS A 207 -16.42 -4.57 19.10
N LYS A 208 -15.50 -4.19 19.99
CA LYS A 208 -14.77 -2.91 19.91
C LYS A 208 -13.69 -2.91 18.83
N ASN A 209 -13.07 -4.06 18.59
CA ASN A 209 -12.04 -4.22 17.57
C ASN A 209 -12.62 -4.29 16.15
N ASP A 210 -13.64 -5.11 15.95
CA ASP A 210 -14.26 -5.38 14.66
C ASP A 210 -15.79 -5.58 14.82
N PRO A 211 -16.56 -4.47 14.76
CA PRO A 211 -18.02 -4.51 14.79
C PRO A 211 -18.65 -5.24 13.59
N GLU A 212 -17.94 -5.28 12.45
CA GLU A 212 -18.41 -5.92 11.21
C GLU A 212 -18.37 -7.45 11.37
N GLN A 213 -17.25 -7.98 11.86
CA GLN A 213 -17.12 -9.40 12.22
C GLN A 213 -18.14 -9.81 13.28
N LEU A 214 -18.42 -8.97 14.28
CA LEU A 214 -19.45 -9.28 15.27
C LEU A 214 -20.85 -9.36 14.64
N TYR A 215 -21.18 -8.46 13.72
CA TYR A 215 -22.44 -8.46 12.98
C TYR A 215 -22.63 -9.78 12.19
N ASP A 216 -21.60 -10.23 11.47
CA ASP A 216 -21.64 -11.48 10.69
C ASP A 216 -21.87 -12.72 11.56
N TYR A 217 -21.19 -12.79 12.71
CA TYR A 217 -21.39 -13.88 13.67
C TYR A 217 -22.76 -13.78 14.38
N ALA A 218 -23.28 -12.58 14.61
CA ALA A 218 -24.60 -12.36 15.23
C ALA A 218 -25.76 -12.87 14.37
N TYR A 219 -25.62 -12.86 13.04
CA TYR A 219 -26.57 -13.47 12.10
C TYR A 219 -26.65 -15.00 12.25
N SER A 220 -25.54 -15.66 12.60
CA SER A 220 -25.41 -17.11 12.74
C SER A 220 -25.98 -17.65 14.07
N THR A 221 -27.25 -17.32 14.36
CA THR A 221 -27.97 -17.57 15.64
C THR A 221 -27.96 -19.02 16.15
N LYS A 222 -27.71 -20.02 15.28
CA LYS A 222 -27.63 -21.44 15.67
C LYS A 222 -26.25 -21.87 16.19
N SER A 223 -25.19 -21.13 15.86
CA SER A 223 -23.81 -21.42 16.28
C SER A 223 -23.58 -21.12 17.77
N PRO A 224 -22.67 -21.83 18.48
CA PRO A 224 -22.31 -21.50 19.86
C PRO A 224 -21.88 -20.03 20.05
N GLU A 225 -21.12 -19.52 19.09
CA GLU A 225 -20.58 -18.16 19.03
C GLU A 225 -21.72 -17.14 18.84
N GLY A 226 -22.64 -17.40 17.90
CA GLY A 226 -23.83 -16.59 17.69
C GLY A 226 -24.75 -16.56 18.91
N LYS A 227 -24.94 -17.69 19.60
CA LYS A 227 -25.70 -17.75 20.87
C LYS A 227 -25.04 -16.95 22.00
N LEU A 228 -23.70 -17.03 22.10
CA LEU A 228 -22.91 -16.23 23.04
C LEU A 228 -23.07 -14.71 22.76
N ILE A 229 -23.04 -14.30 21.50
CA ILE A 229 -23.25 -12.89 21.12
C ILE A 229 -24.69 -12.46 21.42
N GLN A 230 -25.69 -13.27 21.07
CA GLN A 230 -27.12 -12.96 21.28
C GLN A 230 -27.53 -12.85 22.75
N ARG A 231 -26.88 -13.58 23.67
CA ARG A 231 -27.16 -13.49 25.12
C ARG A 231 -26.48 -12.31 25.82
N ASN A 232 -25.49 -11.69 25.16
CA ASN A 232 -24.65 -10.68 25.78
C ASN A 232 -25.47 -9.45 26.22
N THR A 233 -25.22 -8.96 27.43
CA THR A 233 -26.03 -7.89 28.02
C THR A 233 -25.54 -6.47 27.71
N HIS A 234 -24.32 -6.33 27.18
CA HIS A 234 -23.67 -5.03 26.95
C HIS A 234 -24.40 -4.22 25.85
N PRO A 235 -24.67 -2.90 26.05
CA PRO A 235 -25.44 -2.09 25.11
C PRO A 235 -24.91 -2.14 23.66
N MET A 236 -23.60 -2.03 23.47
CA MET A 236 -22.97 -2.08 22.14
C MET A 236 -23.20 -3.39 21.39
N VAL A 237 -23.11 -4.53 22.10
CA VAL A 237 -23.32 -5.85 21.52
C VAL A 237 -24.80 -6.05 21.21
N LYS A 238 -25.70 -5.63 22.11
CA LYS A 238 -27.14 -5.64 21.89
C LYS A 238 -27.57 -4.83 20.68
N ALA A 239 -27.00 -3.64 20.48
CA ALA A 239 -27.28 -2.81 19.31
C ALA A 239 -26.89 -3.55 18.01
N ILE A 240 -25.66 -4.08 17.93
CA ILE A 240 -25.21 -4.84 16.74
C ILE A 240 -26.08 -6.10 16.51
N VAL A 241 -26.51 -6.78 17.57
CA VAL A 241 -27.46 -7.91 17.52
C VAL A 241 -28.86 -7.50 17.05
N GLN A 242 -29.29 -6.25 17.30
CA GLN A 242 -30.52 -5.70 16.75
C GLN A 242 -30.34 -5.35 15.26
N PHE A 243 -29.24 -4.70 14.89
CA PHE A 243 -28.89 -4.44 13.49
C PHE A 243 -28.81 -5.70 12.65
N SER A 244 -28.22 -6.79 13.16
CA SER A 244 -28.09 -8.06 12.42
C SER A 244 -29.42 -8.78 12.16
N LYS A 245 -30.55 -8.23 12.64
CA LYS A 245 -31.92 -8.72 12.41
C LYS A 245 -32.72 -7.78 11.50
N MET A 246 -32.17 -6.64 11.11
CA MET A 246 -32.84 -5.65 10.26
C MET A 246 -32.66 -5.98 8.77
N GLU A 247 -33.72 -5.80 7.99
CA GLU A 247 -33.60 -5.75 6.54
C GLU A 247 -32.74 -4.55 6.13
N ASN A 248 -31.92 -4.74 5.09
CA ASN A 248 -31.00 -3.73 4.59
C ASN A 248 -30.01 -3.15 5.64
N ALA A 249 -29.67 -3.90 6.69
CA ALA A 249 -28.81 -3.43 7.81
C ALA A 249 -27.50 -2.74 7.39
N LEU A 250 -26.90 -3.14 6.26
CA LEU A 250 -25.70 -2.50 5.70
C LEU A 250 -25.90 -1.01 5.34
N LEU A 251 -27.14 -0.54 5.15
CA LEU A 251 -27.48 0.88 4.97
C LEU A 251 -27.61 1.65 6.30
N TYR A 252 -27.59 0.97 7.44
CA TYR A 252 -27.59 1.58 8.77
C TYR A 252 -26.19 1.54 9.41
N TYR A 253 -25.37 0.55 9.04
CA TYR A 253 -24.01 0.33 9.54
C TYR A 253 -23.09 1.59 9.52
N PRO A 254 -23.06 2.45 8.49
CA PRO A 254 -22.32 3.72 8.49
C PRO A 254 -22.58 4.64 9.70
N PHE A 255 -23.78 4.53 10.28
CA PHE A 255 -24.25 5.37 11.37
C PHE A 255 -24.19 4.65 12.73
N LEU A 256 -23.58 3.46 12.80
CA LEU A 256 -23.57 2.61 14.00
C LEU A 256 -23.08 3.36 15.24
N ASP A 257 -21.98 4.12 15.17
CA ASP A 257 -21.50 4.95 16.28
C ASP A 257 -22.54 5.99 16.73
N ASN A 258 -23.13 6.73 15.78
CA ASN A 258 -24.18 7.71 16.10
C ASN A 258 -25.40 7.07 16.77
N ILE A 259 -25.80 5.85 16.36
CA ILE A 259 -26.94 5.17 16.96
C ILE A 259 -26.57 4.62 18.35
N LEU A 260 -25.36 4.08 18.53
CA LEU A 260 -24.82 3.66 19.83
C LEU A 260 -24.80 4.82 20.85
N HIS A 261 -24.53 6.04 20.39
CA HIS A 261 -24.52 7.25 21.21
C HIS A 261 -25.86 8.01 21.22
N ASN A 262 -26.94 7.44 20.67
CA ASN A 262 -28.28 8.05 20.56
C ASN A 262 -28.30 9.43 19.86
N LYS A 263 -27.31 9.73 18.99
CA LYS A 263 -27.27 10.95 18.16
C LYS A 263 -28.25 10.91 16.99
N VAL A 264 -28.61 9.71 16.50
CA VAL A 264 -29.54 9.46 15.39
C VAL A 264 -30.27 8.14 15.66
N SER A 265 -31.57 8.07 15.38
CA SER A 265 -32.35 6.82 15.50
C SER A 265 -32.43 6.02 14.18
N ILE A 266 -32.76 4.73 14.29
CA ILE A 266 -33.03 3.86 13.13
C ILE A 266 -34.18 4.41 12.28
N GLU A 267 -35.23 4.90 12.92
CA GLU A 267 -36.43 5.48 12.31
C GLU A 267 -36.11 6.78 11.55
N GLU A 268 -35.13 7.56 12.01
CA GLU A 268 -34.65 8.74 11.28
C GLU A 268 -33.89 8.36 10.01
N ILE A 269 -33.04 7.34 10.06
CA ILE A 269 -32.32 6.84 8.88
C ILE A 269 -33.28 6.15 7.90
N LYS A 270 -34.29 5.43 8.41
CA LYS A 270 -35.28 4.71 7.61
C LYS A 270 -36.06 5.64 6.67
N LYS A 271 -36.25 6.92 7.03
CA LYS A 271 -36.85 7.95 6.15
C LYS A 271 -36.12 8.10 4.82
N PHE A 272 -34.80 7.88 4.79
CA PHE A 272 -33.99 7.94 3.58
C PHE A 272 -33.78 6.56 2.94
N VAL A 273 -33.72 5.50 3.74
CA VAL A 273 -33.50 4.12 3.26
C VAL A 273 -34.74 3.52 2.60
N GLY A 274 -35.94 3.87 3.07
CA GLY A 274 -37.20 3.26 2.63
C GLY A 274 -37.21 1.74 2.84
N ASP A 275 -37.82 1.01 1.91
CA ASP A 275 -37.83 -0.47 1.87
C ASP A 275 -36.56 -1.03 1.18
N GLY A 276 -35.46 -0.27 1.21
CA GLY A 276 -34.20 -0.58 0.53
C GLY A 276 -34.11 0.05 -0.86
N GLN A 277 -33.40 -0.59 -1.79
CA GLN A 277 -33.07 0.03 -3.09
C GLN A 277 -34.29 0.48 -3.91
N LYS A 278 -35.46 -0.16 -3.74
CA LYS A 278 -36.73 0.28 -4.33
C LYS A 278 -37.46 1.20 -3.34
N GLY A 279 -37.10 2.48 -3.34
CA GLY A 279 -37.74 3.51 -2.48
C GLY A 279 -36.76 4.43 -1.76
N MET A 280 -35.46 4.14 -1.81
CA MET A 280 -34.41 4.93 -1.17
C MET A 280 -34.26 6.36 -1.74
N ASP A 281 -34.41 7.38 -0.89
CA ASP A 281 -33.91 8.73 -1.18
C ASP A 281 -32.37 8.72 -1.14
N SER A 282 -31.79 8.41 -2.29
CA SER A 282 -30.33 8.30 -2.44
C SER A 282 -29.62 9.64 -2.31
N VAL A 283 -30.32 10.77 -2.50
CA VAL A 283 -29.77 12.11 -2.29
C VAL A 283 -29.73 12.42 -0.80
N GLY A 284 -30.86 12.38 -0.11
CA GLY A 284 -30.93 12.64 1.34
C GLY A 284 -30.06 11.68 2.15
N TYR A 285 -29.99 10.40 1.76
CA TYR A 285 -29.06 9.45 2.35
C TYR A 285 -27.58 9.84 2.15
N PHE A 286 -27.19 10.28 0.95
CA PHE A 286 -25.82 10.74 0.70
C PHE A 286 -25.48 11.98 1.54
N LYS A 287 -26.41 12.93 1.67
CA LYS A 287 -26.25 14.09 2.57
C LYS A 287 -26.07 13.67 4.03
N LEU A 288 -26.79 12.64 4.48
CA LEU A 288 -26.65 12.09 5.83
C LEU A 288 -25.28 11.42 6.05
N LEU A 289 -24.74 10.71 5.04
CA LEU A 289 -23.37 10.20 5.08
C LEU A 289 -22.34 11.34 5.20
N VAL A 290 -22.45 12.38 4.36
CA VAL A 290 -21.56 13.56 4.39
C VAL A 290 -21.61 14.27 5.74
N LYS A 291 -22.81 14.46 6.32
CA LYS A 291 -22.98 15.03 7.66
C LYS A 291 -22.29 14.15 8.73
N THR A 292 -22.38 12.83 8.59
CA THR A 292 -21.79 11.87 9.52
C THR A 292 -20.26 11.86 9.40
N GLU A 293 -19.71 11.89 8.18
CA GLU A 293 -18.26 11.94 7.95
C GLU A 293 -17.65 13.17 8.61
N LYS A 294 -18.30 14.34 8.50
CA LYS A 294 -17.85 15.56 9.15
C LYS A 294 -17.78 15.45 10.69
N ASP A 295 -18.79 14.84 11.34
CA ASP A 295 -18.78 14.59 12.80
C ASP A 295 -17.70 13.58 13.20
N TYR A 296 -17.58 12.50 12.42
CA TYR A 296 -16.62 11.42 12.67
C TYR A 296 -15.17 11.88 12.47
N TYR A 297 -14.88 12.61 11.40
CA TYR A 297 -13.56 13.16 11.13
C TYR A 297 -13.17 14.24 12.15
N TYR A 298 -14.12 15.04 12.64
CA TYR A 298 -13.85 15.96 13.75
C TYR A 298 -13.37 15.21 15.00
N ARG A 299 -14.05 14.11 15.37
CA ARG A 299 -13.65 13.26 16.50
C ARG A 299 -12.27 12.64 16.29
N LEU A 300 -12.02 12.06 15.12
CA LEU A 300 -10.75 11.43 14.77
C LEU A 300 -9.58 12.43 14.75
N GLY A 301 -9.76 13.54 14.03
CA GLY A 301 -8.73 14.54 13.80
C GLY A 301 -8.45 15.43 15.02
N VAL A 302 -9.51 15.90 15.69
CA VAL A 302 -9.42 16.90 16.78
C VAL A 302 -9.46 16.25 18.16
N LEU A 303 -10.42 15.36 18.42
CA LEU A 303 -10.61 14.75 19.74
C LEU A 303 -9.76 13.48 19.97
N LYS A 304 -9.12 12.95 18.91
CA LYS A 304 -8.37 11.68 18.90
C LYS A 304 -9.22 10.47 19.32
N ASP A 305 -10.51 10.52 18.99
CA ASP A 305 -11.49 9.48 19.24
C ASP A 305 -11.92 8.84 17.90
N THR A 306 -11.76 7.52 17.77
CA THR A 306 -12.00 6.78 16.51
C THR A 306 -13.44 6.26 16.47
N PRO A 307 -14.30 6.77 15.56
CA PRO A 307 -15.70 6.37 15.52
C PRO A 307 -15.91 4.95 14.99
N VAL A 308 -16.87 4.25 15.60
CA VAL A 308 -17.29 2.89 15.19
C VAL A 308 -17.85 2.91 13.76
N ALA A 309 -17.45 1.93 12.94
CA ALA A 309 -17.89 1.75 11.55
C ALA A 309 -17.56 2.91 10.58
N MET A 310 -16.60 3.79 10.92
CA MET A 310 -16.08 4.79 9.97
C MET A 310 -15.34 4.14 8.77
N PHE A 311 -14.55 3.11 9.07
CA PHE A 311 -13.77 2.31 8.13
C PHE A 311 -14.37 0.90 7.94
N GLY A 312 -13.76 0.08 7.08
CA GLY A 312 -14.26 -1.24 6.68
C GLY A 312 -14.96 -1.22 5.32
N VAL A 313 -15.27 -2.40 4.77
CA VAL A 313 -15.85 -2.51 3.41
C VAL A 313 -17.31 -2.04 3.37
N ASN A 314 -18.04 -2.17 4.48
CA ASN A 314 -19.39 -1.63 4.65
C ASN A 314 -19.43 -0.30 5.43
N GLY A 315 -18.28 0.16 5.94
CA GLY A 315 -18.17 1.38 6.75
C GLY A 315 -18.50 2.68 5.99
N LEU A 316 -18.61 3.77 6.76
CA LEU A 316 -19.05 5.09 6.30
C LEU A 316 -18.35 5.56 5.03
N ARG A 317 -17.01 5.60 5.02
CA ARG A 317 -16.22 6.09 3.88
C ARG A 317 -16.47 5.26 2.61
N LYS A 318 -16.57 3.93 2.72
CA LYS A 318 -16.84 3.05 1.56
C LYS A 318 -18.28 3.11 1.09
N MET A 319 -19.25 3.26 2.00
CA MET A 319 -20.64 3.53 1.63
C MET A 319 -20.76 4.87 0.90
N MET A 320 -20.14 5.93 1.42
CA MET A 320 -20.17 7.26 0.83
C MET A 320 -19.49 7.28 -0.53
N GLN A 321 -18.34 6.61 -0.69
CA GLN A 321 -17.70 6.41 -1.98
C GLN A 321 -18.63 5.72 -2.99
N ARG A 322 -19.20 4.56 -2.61
CA ARG A 322 -20.14 3.83 -3.49
C ARG A 322 -21.32 4.70 -3.90
N LYS A 323 -21.89 5.50 -2.98
CA LYS A 323 -23.02 6.38 -3.27
C LYS A 323 -22.65 7.59 -4.12
N ALA A 324 -21.48 8.20 -3.90
CA ALA A 324 -20.91 9.24 -4.76
C ALA A 324 -20.79 8.74 -6.21
N ILE A 325 -20.19 7.56 -6.39
CA ILE A 325 -19.99 6.95 -7.70
C ILE A 325 -21.33 6.65 -8.37
N THR A 326 -22.18 5.80 -7.77
CA THR A 326 -23.35 5.26 -8.47
C THR A 326 -24.46 6.29 -8.72
N HIS A 327 -24.66 7.28 -7.83
CA HIS A 327 -25.79 8.22 -7.92
C HIS A 327 -25.42 9.57 -8.55
N PHE A 328 -24.14 9.94 -8.58
CA PHE A 328 -23.70 11.25 -9.03
C PHE A 328 -22.70 11.17 -10.18
N ILE A 329 -21.60 10.41 -10.02
CA ILE A 329 -20.51 10.37 -11.02
C ILE A 329 -20.89 9.52 -12.24
N THR A 330 -21.41 8.31 -12.06
CA THR A 330 -21.82 7.45 -13.18
C THR A 330 -22.87 8.14 -14.08
N PRO A 331 -23.93 8.80 -13.56
CA PRO A 331 -24.85 9.57 -14.41
C PRO A 331 -24.21 10.70 -15.22
N ILE A 332 -23.34 11.54 -14.63
CA ILE A 332 -22.71 12.66 -15.36
C ILE A 332 -21.63 12.21 -16.36
N ASN A 333 -21.00 11.05 -16.11
CA ASN A 333 -20.08 10.39 -17.02
C ASN A 333 -20.82 9.71 -18.19
N ASN A 334 -21.93 9.02 -17.94
CA ASN A 334 -22.74 8.41 -19.01
C ASN A 334 -23.32 9.47 -19.96
N LEU A 335 -23.47 10.70 -19.48
CA LEU A 335 -23.89 11.87 -20.27
C LEU A 335 -22.71 12.72 -20.77
N HIS A 336 -21.49 12.17 -20.90
CA HIS A 336 -20.31 12.98 -21.25
C HIS A 336 -20.36 13.65 -22.64
N GLU A 337 -21.09 13.06 -23.59
CA GLU A 337 -21.37 13.61 -24.93
C GLU A 337 -22.52 14.63 -24.95
N GLN A 338 -23.27 14.78 -23.85
CA GLN A 338 -24.42 15.69 -23.78
C GLN A 338 -23.97 17.14 -23.62
N ASN A 339 -24.09 17.90 -24.71
CA ASN A 339 -23.73 19.33 -24.78
C ASN A 339 -24.56 20.22 -23.85
N ASN A 340 -25.82 19.87 -23.54
CA ASN A 340 -26.64 20.63 -22.61
C ASN A 340 -26.26 20.31 -21.15
N LEU A 341 -25.46 21.19 -20.53
CA LEU A 341 -24.98 21.02 -19.16
C LEU A 341 -26.09 20.91 -18.10
N ASN A 342 -27.26 21.53 -18.31
CA ASN A 342 -28.39 21.40 -17.38
C ASN A 342 -29.01 19.99 -17.41
N ILE A 343 -28.89 19.27 -18.53
CA ILE A 343 -29.29 17.86 -18.63
C ILE A 343 -28.17 16.97 -18.10
N ARG A 344 -26.93 17.19 -18.58
CA ARG A 344 -25.75 16.40 -18.22
C ARG A 344 -25.49 16.38 -16.71
N MET A 345 -25.41 17.56 -16.10
CA MET A 345 -24.98 17.72 -14.70
C MET A 345 -26.13 17.59 -13.70
N ARG A 346 -27.35 17.25 -14.15
CA ARG A 346 -28.59 17.29 -13.36
C ARG A 346 -28.53 16.47 -12.06
N ALA A 347 -27.78 15.38 -12.04
CA ALA A 347 -27.58 14.57 -10.82
C ALA A 347 -26.98 15.40 -9.65
N LEU A 348 -26.19 16.43 -9.97
CA LEU A 348 -25.53 17.31 -9.00
C LEU A 348 -26.39 18.50 -8.55
N ASP A 349 -27.55 18.74 -9.15
CA ASP A 349 -28.43 19.86 -8.78
C ASP A 349 -28.81 19.89 -7.29
N PRO A 350 -29.17 18.76 -6.64
CA PRO A 350 -29.57 18.79 -5.24
C PRO A 350 -28.45 19.11 -4.24
N LEU A 351 -27.19 19.14 -4.69
CA LEU A 351 -26.03 19.12 -3.80
C LEU A 351 -25.55 20.51 -3.38
N SER A 352 -25.14 20.62 -2.10
CA SER A 352 -24.43 21.76 -1.52
C SER A 352 -22.94 21.75 -1.89
N ALA A 353 -22.19 22.81 -1.55
CA ALA A 353 -20.75 22.85 -1.78
C ALA A 353 -19.99 21.74 -1.01
N GLU A 354 -20.39 21.45 0.22
CA GLU A 354 -19.77 20.38 1.03
C GLU A 354 -20.03 19.00 0.43
N GLU A 355 -21.26 18.77 -0.04
CA GLU A 355 -21.62 17.50 -0.66
C GLU A 355 -20.93 17.30 -2.03
N LEU A 356 -20.77 18.37 -2.81
CA LEU A 356 -20.00 18.36 -4.06
C LEU A 356 -18.51 18.13 -3.81
N TYR A 357 -17.94 18.71 -2.74
CA TYR A 357 -16.58 18.43 -2.32
C TYR A 357 -16.38 16.92 -2.06
N TYR A 358 -17.29 16.30 -1.30
CA TYR A 358 -17.25 14.85 -1.05
C TYR A 358 -17.50 14.01 -2.30
N VAL A 359 -18.41 14.39 -3.21
CA VAL A 359 -18.56 13.71 -4.51
C VAL A 359 -17.24 13.74 -5.29
N ILE A 360 -16.54 14.88 -5.31
CA ILE A 360 -15.26 15.03 -6.00
C ILE A 360 -14.19 14.10 -5.39
N VAL A 361 -13.89 14.22 -4.09
CA VAL A 361 -12.77 13.45 -3.47
C VAL A 361 -13.04 11.95 -3.37
N MET A 362 -14.32 11.53 -3.34
CA MET A 362 -14.70 10.12 -3.38
C MET A 362 -14.62 9.53 -4.79
N GLY A 363 -14.69 10.38 -5.82
CA GLY A 363 -14.74 10.03 -7.23
C GLY A 363 -13.41 10.02 -7.96
N GLU A 364 -12.29 10.19 -7.26
CA GLU A 364 -10.95 10.38 -7.81
C GLU A 364 -10.60 9.47 -9.00
N ASN A 365 -10.91 8.17 -8.89
CA ASN A 365 -10.57 7.17 -9.89
C ASN A 365 -11.66 6.94 -10.95
N ASP A 366 -12.86 7.50 -10.73
CA ASP A 366 -14.07 7.22 -11.51
C ASP A 366 -14.55 8.43 -12.32
N ILE A 367 -14.16 9.66 -11.96
CA ILE A 367 -14.69 10.88 -12.56
C ILE A 367 -13.97 11.26 -13.86
N TYR A 368 -14.71 11.40 -14.96
CA TYR A 368 -14.11 11.79 -16.24
C TYR A 368 -13.66 13.26 -16.21
N THR A 369 -12.62 13.62 -16.96
CA THR A 369 -12.05 14.99 -16.96
C THR A 369 -13.08 16.10 -17.18
N SER A 370 -13.97 15.96 -18.16
CA SER A 370 -15.03 16.95 -18.41
C SER A 370 -16.08 16.95 -17.28
N SER A 371 -16.41 15.78 -16.72
CA SER A 371 -17.30 15.65 -15.56
C SER A 371 -16.71 16.32 -14.32
N TYR A 372 -15.41 16.17 -14.05
CA TYR A 372 -14.72 16.86 -12.97
C TYR A 372 -14.80 18.38 -13.14
N LYS A 373 -14.40 18.91 -14.31
CA LYS A 373 -14.40 20.36 -14.56
C LYS A 373 -15.77 20.99 -14.33
N HIS A 374 -16.84 20.35 -14.81
CA HIS A 374 -18.20 20.84 -14.59
C HIS A 374 -18.66 20.67 -13.14
N SER A 375 -18.23 19.61 -12.43
CA SER A 375 -18.49 19.43 -11.00
C SER A 375 -17.78 20.48 -10.15
N PHE A 376 -16.52 20.82 -10.48
CA PHE A 376 -15.73 21.85 -9.82
C PHE A 376 -16.29 23.26 -10.08
N ALA A 377 -16.66 23.58 -11.33
CA ALA A 377 -17.36 24.84 -11.63
C ALA A 377 -18.68 24.95 -10.84
N ARG A 378 -19.41 23.84 -10.69
CA ARG A 378 -20.64 23.77 -9.90
C ARG A 378 -20.40 23.89 -8.40
N LEU A 379 -19.30 23.35 -7.89
CA LEU A 379 -18.83 23.54 -6.51
C LEU A 379 -18.62 25.03 -6.23
N LEU A 380 -17.86 25.73 -7.09
CA LEU A 380 -17.65 27.18 -6.96
C LEU A 380 -18.97 27.96 -7.02
N GLN A 381 -19.89 27.59 -7.92
CA GLN A 381 -21.23 28.19 -7.99
C GLN A 381 -22.02 27.99 -6.68
N ARG A 382 -21.93 26.82 -6.04
CA ARG A 382 -22.59 26.53 -4.75
C ARG A 382 -21.96 27.26 -3.57
N MET A 383 -20.75 27.82 -3.72
CA MET A 383 -20.12 28.71 -2.74
C MET A 383 -20.58 30.18 -2.88
N GLY A 384 -21.43 30.50 -3.87
CA GLY A 384 -22.06 31.81 -4.06
C GLY A 384 -21.23 32.80 -4.89
N ASN A 385 -21.68 34.05 -4.94
CA ASN A 385 -21.10 35.12 -5.78
C ASN A 385 -19.68 35.55 -5.37
N SER A 386 -19.23 35.15 -4.18
CA SER A 386 -17.86 35.39 -3.70
C SER A 386 -17.37 34.11 -3.02
N PRO A 387 -16.95 33.10 -3.81
CA PRO A 387 -16.53 31.80 -3.28
C PRO A 387 -15.44 31.96 -2.23
N ARG A 388 -15.53 31.19 -1.14
CA ARG A 388 -14.56 31.14 -0.05
C ARG A 388 -14.02 29.72 0.14
N GLY A 389 -12.95 29.39 -0.60
CA GLY A 389 -12.35 28.04 -0.58
C GLY A 389 -11.75 27.68 0.78
N ASP A 390 -11.26 28.67 1.52
CA ASP A 390 -10.84 28.52 2.92
C ASP A 390 -12.01 28.14 3.83
N SER A 391 -13.15 28.83 3.72
CA SER A 391 -14.35 28.50 4.49
C SER A 391 -14.90 27.12 4.16
N LEU A 392 -14.86 26.69 2.88
CA LEU A 392 -15.27 25.35 2.48
C LEU A 392 -14.40 24.26 3.12
N LEU A 393 -13.07 24.40 3.07
CA LEU A 393 -12.17 23.42 3.68
C LEU A 393 -12.34 23.36 5.20
N LEU A 394 -12.53 24.50 5.86
CA LEU A 394 -12.84 24.54 7.30
C LEU A 394 -14.20 23.89 7.61
N SER A 395 -15.22 24.08 6.76
CA SER A 395 -16.56 23.52 7.02
C SER A 395 -16.62 22.00 6.83
N VAL A 396 -15.66 21.40 6.12
CA VAL A 396 -15.42 19.94 6.08
C VAL A 396 -14.30 19.47 7.04
N ASN A 397 -13.92 20.30 8.02
CA ASN A 397 -12.88 20.01 9.02
C ASN A 397 -11.50 19.68 8.44
N MET A 398 -11.18 20.18 7.24
CA MET A 398 -10.00 19.83 6.44
C MET A 398 -9.94 18.34 6.01
N ASP A 399 -11.02 17.56 6.14
CA ASP A 399 -11.03 16.17 5.69
C ASP A 399 -10.74 16.07 4.19
N TYR A 400 -9.92 15.09 3.79
CA TYR A 400 -9.44 14.90 2.42
C TYR A 400 -8.76 16.11 1.74
N PHE A 401 -8.35 17.16 2.45
CA PHE A 401 -7.84 18.39 1.79
C PHE A 401 -6.66 18.15 0.84
N LYS A 402 -5.70 17.28 1.21
CA LYS A 402 -4.57 16.90 0.33
C LYS A 402 -5.07 16.30 -0.99
N LYS A 403 -6.01 15.36 -0.91
CA LYS A 403 -6.67 14.74 -2.08
C LYS A 403 -7.43 15.75 -2.94
N PHE A 404 -8.17 16.68 -2.32
CA PHE A 404 -8.85 17.73 -3.08
C PHE A 404 -7.88 18.65 -3.82
N ILE A 405 -6.77 19.04 -3.17
CA ILE A 405 -5.73 19.89 -3.76
C ILE A 405 -5.00 19.17 -4.90
N LYS A 406 -4.63 17.90 -4.71
CA LYS A 406 -4.12 17.00 -5.76
C LYS A 406 -5.07 16.95 -6.96
N MET A 407 -6.35 16.65 -6.73
CA MET A 407 -7.34 16.61 -7.82
C MET A 407 -7.46 17.96 -8.53
N ALA A 408 -7.53 19.07 -7.80
CA ALA A 408 -7.53 20.40 -8.39
C ALA A 408 -6.26 20.68 -9.22
N ALA A 409 -5.09 20.20 -8.80
CA ALA A 409 -3.86 20.33 -9.57
C ALA A 409 -3.85 19.45 -10.83
N ASN A 410 -4.30 18.20 -10.71
CA ASN A 410 -4.36 17.22 -11.79
C ASN A 410 -5.34 17.60 -12.90
N PHE A 411 -6.40 18.35 -12.57
CA PHE A 411 -7.36 18.91 -13.53
C PHE A 411 -7.16 20.42 -13.78
N ASN A 412 -5.97 20.97 -13.47
CA ASN A 412 -5.57 22.37 -13.74
C ASN A 412 -6.54 23.45 -13.19
N GLN A 413 -7.25 23.13 -12.10
CA GLN A 413 -8.15 24.02 -11.36
C GLN A 413 -7.54 24.60 -10.07
N LEU A 414 -6.35 24.16 -9.64
CA LEU A 414 -5.75 24.57 -8.36
C LEU A 414 -5.58 26.09 -8.24
N ASP A 415 -4.99 26.74 -9.25
CA ASP A 415 -4.82 28.21 -9.26
C ASP A 415 -6.17 28.95 -9.19
N ILE A 416 -7.25 28.37 -9.72
CA ILE A 416 -8.60 28.94 -9.64
C ILE A 416 -9.12 28.79 -8.20
N PHE A 417 -8.97 27.61 -7.60
CA PHE A 417 -9.38 27.36 -6.21
C PHE A 417 -8.64 28.26 -5.22
N LEU A 418 -7.32 28.39 -5.33
CA LEU A 418 -6.50 29.20 -4.43
C LEU A 418 -6.85 30.70 -4.52
N LYS A 419 -7.33 31.19 -5.67
CA LYS A 419 -7.84 32.57 -5.82
C LYS A 419 -9.20 32.82 -5.15
N THR A 420 -9.88 31.78 -4.67
CA THR A 420 -11.12 31.91 -3.88
C THR A 420 -10.88 32.15 -2.39
N MET A 421 -9.64 32.36 -1.94
CA MET A 421 -9.32 32.60 -0.54
C MET A 421 -8.24 33.68 -0.39
N PRO A 422 -8.09 34.29 0.80
CA PRO A 422 -7.02 35.24 1.06
C PRO A 422 -5.63 34.63 0.76
N PRO A 423 -4.67 35.40 0.19
CA PRO A 423 -3.35 34.89 -0.15
C PRO A 423 -2.62 34.20 1.00
N ASP A 424 -2.84 34.66 2.23
CA ASP A 424 -2.23 34.12 3.45
C ASP A 424 -2.79 32.75 3.82
N ASN A 425 -4.09 32.54 3.58
CA ASN A 425 -4.77 31.26 3.75
C ASN A 425 -4.31 30.28 2.67
N ALA A 426 -4.17 30.73 1.41
CA ALA A 426 -3.61 29.92 0.33
C ALA A 426 -2.16 29.49 0.61
N ARG A 427 -1.29 30.40 1.10
CA ARG A 427 0.08 30.05 1.52
C ARG A 427 0.11 29.05 2.69
N THR A 428 -0.80 29.19 3.65
CA THR A 428 -0.92 28.29 4.81
C THR A 428 -1.40 26.90 4.39
N LEU A 429 -2.40 26.84 3.51
CA LEU A 429 -2.92 25.61 2.92
C LEU A 429 -1.83 24.85 2.15
N MET A 430 -1.08 25.53 1.29
CA MET A 430 0.00 24.90 0.54
C MET A 430 1.21 24.53 1.42
N LYS A 431 1.42 25.20 2.56
CA LYS A 431 2.38 24.76 3.59
C LYS A 431 1.93 23.46 4.24
N ALA A 432 0.64 23.32 4.58
CA ALA A 432 0.09 22.08 5.14
C ALA A 432 0.07 20.93 4.12
N PHE A 433 -0.16 21.23 2.84
CA PHE A 433 -0.12 20.26 1.75
C PHE A 433 1.24 19.57 1.63
N VAL A 434 2.35 20.32 1.80
CA VAL A 434 3.72 19.78 1.73
C VAL A 434 4.32 19.35 3.08
N ALA A 435 3.50 19.31 4.14
CA ALA A 435 3.93 18.84 5.47
C ALA A 435 3.65 17.35 5.66
N ASN A 436 4.46 16.70 6.49
CA ASN A 436 4.31 15.32 6.93
C ASN A 436 4.20 14.33 5.75
N LEU A 437 5.08 14.47 4.76
CA LEU A 437 5.15 13.60 3.57
C LEU A 437 5.89 12.28 3.85
N ASP A 438 6.46 12.18 5.04
CA ASP A 438 7.26 11.09 5.58
C ASP A 438 6.51 10.24 6.63
N ASP A 439 5.43 10.78 7.20
CA ASP A 439 4.57 10.10 8.19
C ASP A 439 3.71 8.97 7.57
N ALA A 440 3.39 9.02 6.28
CA ALA A 440 2.54 8.04 5.61
C ALA A 440 3.30 6.73 5.29
N ASP A 441 2.65 5.56 5.42
CA ASP A 441 3.28 4.26 5.10
C ASP A 441 3.71 4.15 3.62
N ASN A 442 3.08 4.91 2.72
CA ASN A 442 3.39 4.99 1.30
C ASN A 442 3.98 6.36 0.90
N LEU A 443 4.34 6.51 -0.37
CA LEU A 443 4.89 7.76 -0.94
C LEU A 443 3.84 8.65 -1.62
N GLU A 444 2.55 8.28 -1.53
CA GLU A 444 1.48 8.89 -2.34
C GLU A 444 1.41 10.41 -2.13
N ASP A 445 1.43 10.87 -0.88
CA ASP A 445 1.46 12.28 -0.52
C ASP A 445 2.66 13.04 -1.12
N ALA A 446 3.84 12.41 -1.20
CA ALA A 446 5.04 13.02 -1.75
C ALA A 446 4.98 13.11 -3.28
N VAL A 447 4.44 12.07 -3.93
CA VAL A 447 4.18 12.03 -5.39
C VAL A 447 3.14 13.10 -5.75
N ASP A 448 2.02 13.16 -5.02
CA ASP A 448 0.95 14.13 -5.20
C ASP A 448 1.46 15.58 -5.06
N VAL A 449 2.37 15.83 -4.11
CA VAL A 449 3.05 17.13 -3.96
C VAL A 449 3.98 17.44 -5.13
N ALA A 450 4.78 16.46 -5.58
CA ALA A 450 5.67 16.64 -6.72
C ALA A 450 4.89 16.99 -7.99
N ASP A 451 3.84 16.22 -8.25
CA ASP A 451 2.95 16.39 -9.40
C ASP A 451 2.19 17.72 -9.37
N SER A 452 1.62 18.07 -8.22
CA SER A 452 0.84 19.31 -8.06
C SER A 452 1.67 20.58 -8.28
N TYR A 453 2.97 20.56 -7.93
CA TYR A 453 3.89 21.68 -8.16
C TYR A 453 3.92 22.10 -9.63
N SER A 454 3.80 21.14 -10.56
CA SER A 454 3.81 21.41 -12.01
C SER A 454 2.56 22.14 -12.54
N SER A 455 1.50 22.28 -11.72
CA SER A 455 0.24 22.93 -12.10
C SER A 455 0.08 24.35 -11.53
N ILE A 456 1.02 24.82 -10.71
CA ILE A 456 0.97 26.14 -10.07
C ILE A 456 1.68 27.15 -10.98
N ARG A 457 1.01 28.26 -11.35
CA ARG A 457 1.61 29.32 -12.19
C ARG A 457 2.12 30.51 -11.37
N ASP A 458 1.73 30.63 -10.11
CA ASP A 458 2.17 31.69 -9.21
C ASP A 458 3.62 31.45 -8.72
N SER A 459 4.55 32.28 -9.18
CA SER A 459 5.98 32.18 -8.85
C SER A 459 6.30 32.42 -7.38
N VAL A 460 5.52 33.25 -6.68
CA VAL A 460 5.67 33.49 -5.24
C VAL A 460 5.22 32.26 -4.46
N LEU A 461 4.14 31.59 -4.90
CA LEU A 461 3.67 30.36 -4.30
C LEU A 461 4.66 29.20 -4.51
N LEU A 462 5.18 29.02 -5.74
CA LEU A 462 6.23 28.04 -6.05
C LEU A 462 7.47 28.22 -5.15
N GLN A 463 7.96 29.46 -4.99
CA GLN A 463 9.07 29.77 -4.09
C GLN A 463 8.76 29.44 -2.63
N ASN A 464 7.53 29.68 -2.16
CA ASN A 464 7.13 29.34 -0.79
C ASN A 464 7.02 27.83 -0.58
N ILE A 465 6.57 27.06 -1.56
CA ILE A 465 6.57 25.59 -1.52
C ILE A 465 8.01 25.07 -1.43
N LEU A 466 8.93 25.56 -2.28
CA LEU A 466 10.35 25.17 -2.23
C LEU A 466 11.00 25.51 -0.87
N LYS A 467 10.68 26.66 -0.27
CA LYS A 467 11.11 27.03 1.09
C LYS A 467 10.55 26.06 2.15
N ASN A 468 9.28 25.70 2.07
CA ASN A 468 8.67 24.74 2.99
C ASN A 468 9.26 23.33 2.87
N VAL A 469 9.55 22.87 1.65
CA VAL A 469 10.25 21.59 1.42
C VAL A 469 11.67 21.63 2.01
N SER A 470 12.42 22.71 1.77
CA SER A 470 13.77 22.89 2.34
C SER A 470 13.76 22.97 3.87
N PHE A 471 12.73 23.58 4.46
CA PHE A 471 12.54 23.63 5.91
C PHE A 471 12.26 22.23 6.50
N ASN A 472 11.40 21.43 5.85
CA ASN A 472 11.12 20.08 6.33
C ASN A 472 12.30 19.13 6.13
N GLU A 473 13.09 19.28 5.05
CA GLU A 473 14.37 18.57 4.88
C GLU A 473 15.30 18.83 6.07
N GLN A 474 15.53 20.10 6.43
CA GLN A 474 16.39 20.46 7.56
C GLN A 474 15.83 19.92 8.89
N LYS A 475 14.52 20.08 9.13
CA LYS A 475 13.84 19.50 10.30
C LYS A 475 14.04 17.98 10.38
N SER A 476 13.95 17.25 9.27
CA SER A 476 14.18 15.80 9.24
C SER A 476 15.64 15.44 9.53
N ILE A 477 16.61 16.23 9.06
CA ILE A 477 18.02 16.07 9.40
C ILE A 477 18.24 16.28 10.91
N ASP A 478 17.74 17.39 11.46
CA ASP A 478 17.86 17.75 12.88
C ASP A 478 17.21 16.70 13.80
N GLN A 479 16.18 16.00 13.31
CA GLN A 479 15.46 14.94 14.01
C GLN A 479 15.98 13.51 13.76
N ASN A 480 17.08 13.34 13.00
CA ASN A 480 17.62 12.04 12.54
C ASN A 480 16.58 11.15 11.80
N ASN A 481 15.62 11.78 11.13
CA ASN A 481 14.60 11.10 10.34
C ASN A 481 15.10 10.88 8.90
N ASN A 482 15.70 9.71 8.66
CA ASN A 482 16.26 9.33 7.36
C ASN A 482 15.23 9.37 6.22
N LYS A 483 13.99 8.91 6.46
CA LYS A 483 12.93 8.91 5.44
C LYS A 483 12.55 10.33 5.03
N GLY A 484 12.30 11.20 6.01
CA GLY A 484 12.02 12.62 5.76
C GLY A 484 13.17 13.32 5.03
N ARG A 485 14.43 13.07 5.42
CA ARG A 485 15.61 13.58 4.72
C ARG A 485 15.63 13.18 3.23
N ILE A 486 15.33 11.93 2.92
CA ILE A 486 15.29 11.43 1.53
C ILE A 486 14.12 12.06 0.77
N VAL A 487 12.90 11.99 1.30
CA VAL A 487 11.68 12.52 0.65
C VAL A 487 11.82 14.02 0.36
N TYR A 488 12.14 14.84 1.37
CA TYR A 488 12.22 16.29 1.20
C TYR A 488 13.44 16.73 0.37
N GLY A 489 14.59 16.06 0.50
CA GLY A 489 15.76 16.35 -0.32
C GLY A 489 15.54 16.03 -1.81
N LEU A 490 14.83 14.94 -2.13
CA LEU A 490 14.46 14.63 -3.50
C LEU A 490 13.47 15.66 -4.08
N LEU A 491 12.40 16.00 -3.34
CA LEU A 491 11.44 17.04 -3.75
C LEU A 491 12.13 18.39 -4.03
N LYS A 492 13.04 18.81 -3.14
CA LYS A 492 13.84 20.03 -3.30
C LYS A 492 14.66 20.02 -4.58
N THR A 493 15.36 18.93 -4.85
CA THR A 493 16.22 18.76 -6.04
C THR A 493 15.37 18.82 -7.33
N ILE A 494 14.24 18.12 -7.34
CA ILE A 494 13.28 18.14 -8.45
C ILE A 494 12.73 19.54 -8.69
N PHE A 495 12.26 20.24 -7.64
CA PHE A 495 11.70 21.59 -7.73
C PHE A 495 12.70 22.66 -8.15
N LEU A 496 13.97 22.52 -7.78
CA LEU A 496 15.06 23.35 -8.30
C LEU A 496 15.27 23.11 -9.81
N SER A 497 15.40 21.84 -10.23
CA SER A 497 15.60 21.49 -11.65
C SER A 497 14.42 21.83 -12.57
N ALA A 498 13.20 21.88 -12.04
CA ALA A 498 12.02 22.32 -12.76
C ALA A 498 12.04 23.83 -13.10
N ASN A 499 12.75 24.62 -12.28
CA ASN A 499 12.90 26.07 -12.45
C ASN A 499 14.22 26.45 -13.15
N ASP A 500 15.27 25.64 -13.04
CA ASP A 500 16.59 25.90 -13.65
C ASP A 500 17.02 24.75 -14.57
N ASN A 501 17.08 25.06 -15.88
CA ASN A 501 17.45 24.12 -16.93
C ASN A 501 18.94 23.72 -16.94
N SER A 502 19.80 24.37 -16.13
CA SER A 502 21.21 24.01 -15.98
C SER A 502 21.45 22.88 -14.98
N ILE A 503 20.46 22.56 -14.14
CA ILE A 503 20.54 21.46 -13.17
C ILE A 503 20.26 20.14 -13.89
N ASP A 504 21.32 19.33 -14.08
CA ASP A 504 21.17 17.94 -14.50
C ASP A 504 20.70 17.08 -13.32
N LEU A 505 19.38 16.94 -13.26
CA LEU A 505 18.68 16.12 -12.28
C LEU A 505 19.12 14.65 -12.34
N THR A 506 19.47 14.14 -13.52
CA THR A 506 19.81 12.72 -13.69
C THR A 506 21.19 12.40 -13.13
N SER A 507 22.16 13.28 -13.33
CA SER A 507 23.49 13.15 -12.72
C SER A 507 23.47 13.37 -11.21
N GLN A 508 22.61 14.27 -10.69
CA GLN A 508 22.51 14.53 -9.25
C GLN A 508 21.82 13.41 -8.46
N ILE A 509 20.89 12.68 -9.09
CA ILE A 509 20.10 11.62 -8.43
C ILE A 509 20.62 10.22 -8.77
N GLY A 510 21.30 10.03 -9.91
CA GLY A 510 21.79 8.72 -10.36
C GLY A 510 20.74 7.88 -11.10
N ILE A 511 19.75 8.52 -11.72
CA ILE A 511 18.71 7.87 -12.54
C ILE A 511 19.08 7.91 -14.04
N PRO A 512 18.52 7.02 -14.89
CA PRO A 512 18.64 7.12 -16.34
C PRO A 512 18.21 8.49 -16.87
N SER A 513 18.73 8.91 -18.03
CA SER A 513 18.37 10.18 -18.69
C SER A 513 16.86 10.32 -18.78
N ILE A 514 16.30 11.44 -18.31
CA ILE A 514 14.89 11.80 -18.50
C ILE A 514 14.70 12.78 -19.67
N TYR A 515 15.81 13.29 -20.22
CA TYR A 515 15.84 14.36 -21.22
C TYR A 515 16.00 13.84 -22.66
N SER A 516 16.49 12.61 -22.83
CA SER A 516 16.73 12.00 -24.13
C SER A 516 16.52 10.49 -24.13
N VAL A 517 16.29 9.91 -25.32
CA VAL A 517 16.23 8.46 -25.56
C VAL A 517 17.00 8.12 -26.83
N ASP A 518 17.94 7.17 -26.73
CA ASP A 518 18.68 6.67 -27.89
C ASP A 518 17.99 5.49 -28.58
N TYR A 519 18.15 5.38 -29.90
CA TYR A 519 17.60 4.27 -30.68
C TYR A 519 18.01 2.89 -30.12
N LYS A 520 19.26 2.75 -29.64
CA LYS A 520 19.75 1.50 -29.05
C LYS A 520 18.99 1.08 -27.78
N TYR A 521 18.47 2.04 -27.02
CA TYR A 521 17.68 1.77 -25.81
C TYR A 521 16.24 1.28 -26.12
N LEU A 522 15.74 1.60 -27.33
CA LEU A 522 14.43 1.17 -27.82
C LEU A 522 14.48 -0.09 -28.68
N ALA A 523 15.66 -0.48 -29.15
CA ALA A 523 15.80 -1.58 -30.10
C ALA A 523 15.87 -2.93 -29.38
N ASP A 524 15.13 -3.91 -29.89
CA ASP A 524 15.27 -5.31 -29.49
C ASP A 524 16.59 -5.93 -29.98
N ASP A 525 16.85 -7.18 -29.60
CA ASP A 525 18.05 -7.94 -29.99
C ASP A 525 18.23 -8.10 -31.52
N SER A 526 17.17 -7.89 -32.31
CA SER A 526 17.19 -7.89 -33.79
C SER A 526 17.41 -6.49 -34.40
N GLY A 527 17.67 -5.49 -33.54
CA GLY A 527 17.86 -4.09 -33.91
C GLY A 527 16.59 -3.42 -34.41
N ARG A 528 15.41 -3.82 -33.92
CA ARG A 528 14.09 -3.29 -34.30
C ARG A 528 13.47 -2.52 -33.14
N VAL A 529 12.90 -1.35 -33.40
CA VAL A 529 11.99 -0.70 -32.44
C VAL A 529 10.58 -1.20 -32.72
N ILE A 530 10.02 -1.95 -31.77
CA ILE A 530 8.64 -2.44 -31.82
C ILE A 530 7.74 -1.44 -31.10
N GLN A 531 6.61 -1.09 -31.72
CA GLN A 531 5.59 -0.22 -31.14
C GLN A 531 4.20 -0.89 -31.16
N GLN A 532 3.43 -0.69 -30.09
CA GLN A 532 2.03 -1.10 -30.00
C GLN A 532 1.13 0.12 -29.79
N VAL A 533 0.10 0.26 -30.65
CA VAL A 533 -0.85 1.38 -30.61
C VAL A 533 -2.25 0.85 -30.35
N PHE A 534 -2.82 1.26 -29.21
CA PHE A 534 -4.15 0.87 -28.77
C PHE A 534 -5.18 1.89 -29.28
N PHE A 535 -6.09 1.43 -30.14
CA PHE A 535 -7.28 2.16 -30.60
C PHE A 535 -8.55 1.48 -30.08
N TYR A 536 -9.62 2.27 -29.93
CA TYR A 536 -10.91 1.81 -29.42
C TYR A 536 -12.03 2.00 -30.45
N GLY A 537 -13.09 1.20 -30.34
CA GLY A 537 -14.19 1.11 -31.29
C GLY A 537 -15.31 2.13 -31.13
N ASP A 538 -15.04 3.23 -30.44
CA ASP A 538 -15.92 4.38 -30.28
C ASP A 538 -15.79 5.35 -31.47
N GLU A 539 -16.51 6.48 -31.43
CA GLU A 539 -16.48 7.45 -32.53
C GLU A 539 -15.14 8.21 -32.63
N ASP A 540 -14.42 8.47 -31.52
CA ASP A 540 -13.07 9.07 -31.56
C ASP A 540 -12.08 8.16 -32.29
N GLY A 541 -12.03 6.88 -31.89
CA GLY A 541 -11.12 5.91 -32.48
C GLY A 541 -11.40 5.66 -33.95
N LYS A 542 -12.68 5.52 -34.35
CA LYS A 542 -13.07 5.43 -35.78
C LYS A 542 -12.68 6.69 -36.57
N THR A 543 -12.87 7.88 -36.00
CA THR A 543 -12.60 9.17 -36.67
C THR A 543 -11.10 9.38 -36.88
N HIS A 544 -10.27 9.08 -35.88
CA HIS A 544 -8.84 9.40 -35.93
C HIS A 544 -7.94 8.27 -36.46
N PHE A 545 -8.39 7.01 -36.48
CA PHE A 545 -7.58 5.91 -37.02
C PHE A 545 -7.17 6.08 -38.51
N PRO A 546 -8.03 6.51 -39.44
CA PRO A 546 -7.63 6.74 -40.83
C PRO A 546 -6.54 7.82 -40.97
N GLN A 547 -6.62 8.88 -40.16
CA GLN A 547 -5.64 9.97 -40.14
C GLN A 547 -4.29 9.56 -39.53
N PHE A 548 -4.31 8.61 -38.59
CA PHE A 548 -3.10 8.00 -38.07
C PHE A 548 -2.40 7.17 -39.16
N VAL A 549 -3.12 6.28 -39.85
CA VAL A 549 -2.51 5.45 -40.91
C VAL A 549 -2.02 6.29 -42.10
N SER A 550 -2.75 7.34 -42.49
CA SER A 550 -2.35 8.23 -43.59
C SER A 550 -1.12 9.09 -43.28
N SER A 551 -0.68 9.16 -42.02
CA SER A 551 0.57 9.85 -41.65
C SER A 551 1.84 9.10 -42.06
N PHE A 552 1.73 7.85 -42.50
CA PHE A 552 2.85 7.03 -42.94
C PHE A 552 2.93 6.96 -44.47
N SER A 553 3.96 7.60 -45.05
CA SER A 553 4.17 7.63 -46.50
C SER A 553 4.60 6.26 -47.04
N ASN A 554 3.92 5.77 -48.08
CA ASN A 554 4.29 4.52 -48.79
C ASN A 554 5.71 4.55 -49.43
N LYS A 555 6.38 5.71 -49.46
CA LYS A 555 7.79 5.84 -49.89
C LYS A 555 8.79 5.41 -48.80
N GLU A 556 8.38 5.46 -47.54
CA GLU A 556 9.23 5.26 -46.36
C GLU A 556 8.74 4.11 -45.47
N TRP A 557 7.46 3.74 -45.61
CA TRP A 557 6.76 2.73 -44.81
C TRP A 557 6.00 1.75 -45.70
N LYS A 558 6.02 0.47 -45.30
CA LYS A 558 5.14 -0.57 -45.83
C LYS A 558 3.97 -0.75 -44.87
N ILE A 559 2.77 -0.44 -45.34
CA ILE A 559 1.50 -0.65 -44.62
C ILE A 559 0.91 -2.00 -45.04
N SER A 560 0.36 -2.77 -44.11
CA SER A 560 -0.25 -4.07 -44.37
C SER A 560 -1.39 -4.36 -43.41
N TYR A 561 -2.62 -4.29 -43.92
CA TYR A 561 -3.84 -4.59 -43.16
C TYR A 561 -3.98 -6.10 -42.92
N LYS A 562 -4.34 -6.45 -41.68
CA LYS A 562 -4.82 -7.77 -41.27
C LYS A 562 -6.31 -7.66 -40.90
N LYS A 563 -6.90 -8.77 -40.47
CA LYS A 563 -8.31 -8.83 -40.03
C LYS A 563 -8.61 -7.91 -38.85
N GLU A 564 -7.67 -7.78 -37.91
CA GLU A 564 -7.89 -7.17 -36.58
C GLU A 564 -6.87 -6.07 -36.24
N TRP A 565 -5.80 -5.91 -37.03
CA TRP A 565 -4.78 -4.86 -36.86
C TRP A 565 -4.16 -4.44 -38.20
N VAL A 566 -3.42 -3.33 -38.20
CA VAL A 566 -2.52 -2.94 -39.29
C VAL A 566 -1.07 -3.04 -38.83
N GLU A 567 -0.21 -3.55 -39.72
CA GLU A 567 1.25 -3.53 -39.57
C GLU A 567 1.81 -2.37 -40.40
N ILE A 568 2.63 -1.51 -39.80
CA ILE A 568 3.29 -0.39 -40.46
C ILE A 568 4.79 -0.50 -40.18
N LYS A 569 5.60 -0.78 -41.21
CA LYS A 569 7.02 -1.13 -41.05
C LYS A 569 7.89 -0.22 -41.91
N SER A 570 8.91 0.40 -41.35
CA SER A 570 9.84 1.23 -42.14
C SER A 570 10.55 0.39 -43.22
N ILE A 571 10.66 0.96 -44.40
CA ILE A 571 11.45 0.43 -45.53
C ILE A 571 12.70 1.28 -45.83
N SER A 572 12.82 2.45 -45.20
CA SER A 572 13.99 3.31 -45.21
C SER A 572 14.44 3.65 -43.78
N GLY A 573 15.72 3.98 -43.61
CA GLY A 573 16.30 4.31 -42.29
C GLY A 573 16.48 3.09 -41.38
N LYS A 574 16.26 3.29 -40.07
CA LYS A 574 16.29 2.24 -39.04
C LYS A 574 14.99 1.44 -39.02
N LYS A 575 15.04 0.21 -38.50
CA LYS A 575 13.88 -0.70 -38.43
C LYS A 575 12.90 -0.26 -37.34
N VAL A 576 11.72 0.19 -37.72
CA VAL A 576 10.63 0.56 -36.82
C VAL A 576 9.37 -0.17 -37.27
N TRP A 577 8.81 -1.01 -36.40
CA TRP A 577 7.64 -1.83 -36.68
C TRP A 577 6.50 -1.47 -35.72
N ILE A 578 5.44 -0.90 -36.27
CA ILE A 578 4.28 -0.39 -35.54
C ILE A 578 3.11 -1.33 -35.78
N TYR A 579 2.45 -1.73 -34.70
CA TYR A 579 1.29 -2.60 -34.71
C TYR A 579 0.13 -1.85 -34.05
N ALA A 580 -0.90 -1.52 -34.83
CA ALA A 580 -2.08 -0.80 -34.36
C ALA A 580 -3.34 -1.65 -34.56
N ASN A 581 -4.10 -1.94 -33.50
CA ASN A 581 -5.36 -2.65 -33.66
C ASN A 581 -6.38 -1.79 -34.43
N LEU A 582 -7.30 -2.43 -35.14
CA LEU A 582 -8.40 -1.72 -35.79
C LEU A 582 -9.44 -1.28 -34.72
N PRO A 583 -10.07 -0.10 -34.86
CA PRO A 583 -11.18 0.34 -34.01
C PRO A 583 -12.49 -0.38 -34.39
N LEU A 584 -12.52 -1.71 -34.19
CA LEU A 584 -13.71 -2.54 -34.46
C LEU A 584 -14.81 -2.26 -33.43
N ASN A 585 -16.08 -2.48 -33.77
CA ASN A 585 -17.23 -2.05 -32.93
C ASN A 585 -17.10 -2.44 -31.43
N ASN A 586 -17.13 -1.41 -30.59
CA ASN A 586 -16.93 -1.50 -29.14
C ASN A 586 -18.13 -2.12 -28.40
N ASP A 587 -19.37 -1.85 -28.83
CA ASP A 587 -20.59 -2.44 -28.24
C ASP A 587 -20.58 -3.98 -28.27
N LYS A 588 -19.87 -4.54 -29.26
CA LYS A 588 -19.67 -5.98 -29.46
C LYS A 588 -18.31 -6.49 -28.93
N ASN A 589 -17.55 -5.64 -28.23
CA ASN A 589 -16.20 -5.90 -27.71
C ASN A 589 -15.19 -6.43 -28.77
N LEU A 590 -15.33 -5.99 -30.03
CA LEU A 590 -14.49 -6.48 -31.14
C LEU A 590 -13.11 -5.82 -31.18
N ASP A 591 -13.02 -4.55 -30.79
CA ASP A 591 -11.75 -3.85 -30.54
C ASP A 591 -10.98 -4.49 -29.37
N ASP A 592 -11.68 -4.79 -28.28
CA ASP A 592 -11.14 -5.43 -27.08
C ASP A 592 -10.54 -6.81 -27.43
N THR A 593 -11.28 -7.60 -28.20
CA THR A 593 -10.83 -8.89 -28.75
C THR A 593 -9.60 -8.71 -29.66
N ALA A 594 -9.61 -7.71 -30.55
CA ALA A 594 -8.49 -7.42 -31.45
C ALA A 594 -7.21 -7.00 -30.70
N GLN A 595 -7.32 -6.23 -29.60
CA GLN A 595 -6.19 -5.87 -28.74
C GLN A 595 -5.58 -7.12 -28.08
N ILE A 596 -6.42 -8.01 -27.55
CA ILE A 596 -5.96 -9.28 -26.93
C ILE A 596 -5.28 -10.19 -27.96
N HIS A 597 -5.85 -10.33 -29.17
CA HIS A 597 -5.27 -11.12 -30.24
C HIS A 597 -3.93 -10.54 -30.74
N LEU A 598 -3.83 -9.20 -30.83
CA LEU A 598 -2.58 -8.55 -31.19
C LEU A 598 -1.50 -8.78 -30.12
N GLY A 599 -1.82 -8.65 -28.83
CA GLY A 599 -0.89 -8.97 -27.74
C GLY A 599 -0.32 -10.39 -27.84
N LYS A 600 -1.19 -11.39 -28.00
CA LYS A 600 -0.81 -12.80 -28.22
C LYS A 600 0.02 -13.01 -29.49
N TYR A 601 -0.26 -12.26 -30.55
CA TYR A 601 0.54 -12.30 -31.77
C TYR A 601 1.95 -11.74 -31.53
N LEU A 602 2.08 -10.62 -30.83
CA LEU A 602 3.37 -10.00 -30.49
C LEU A 602 4.23 -10.94 -29.62
N GLU A 603 3.65 -11.47 -28.55
CA GLU A 603 4.27 -12.46 -27.65
C GLU A 603 4.76 -13.69 -28.42
N LYS A 604 3.89 -14.33 -29.21
CA LYS A 604 4.21 -15.53 -30.00
C LYS A 604 5.37 -15.33 -31.00
N ASN A 605 5.62 -14.09 -31.43
CA ASN A 605 6.67 -13.76 -32.40
C ASN A 605 7.90 -13.10 -31.74
N SER A 606 7.96 -13.06 -30.40
CA SER A 606 9.03 -12.39 -29.62
C SER A 606 9.22 -10.93 -30.06
N LEU A 607 8.10 -10.20 -30.15
CA LEU A 607 8.03 -8.78 -30.50
C LEU A 607 7.66 -7.99 -29.25
N HIS A 608 8.65 -7.46 -28.54
CA HIS A 608 8.47 -6.77 -27.26
C HIS A 608 8.31 -5.25 -27.47
N PRO A 609 7.13 -4.65 -27.22
CA PRO A 609 6.88 -3.24 -27.52
C PRO A 609 7.62 -2.27 -26.58
N SER A 610 8.76 -1.78 -27.03
CA SER A 610 9.49 -0.67 -26.36
C SER A 610 8.75 0.67 -26.39
N VAL A 611 7.79 0.85 -27.31
CA VAL A 611 6.94 2.04 -27.39
C VAL A 611 5.47 1.64 -27.32
N VAL A 612 4.71 2.24 -26.42
CA VAL A 612 3.27 2.02 -26.24
C VAL A 612 2.53 3.34 -26.46
N VAL A 613 1.45 3.31 -27.23
CA VAL A 613 0.64 4.49 -27.54
C VAL A 613 -0.82 4.21 -27.24
N HIS A 614 -1.44 5.05 -26.42
CA HIS A 614 -2.86 5.00 -26.11
C HIS A 614 -3.63 6.05 -26.93
N ARG A 615 -4.53 5.60 -27.80
CA ARG A 615 -5.44 6.42 -28.62
C ARG A 615 -6.91 6.06 -28.31
N GLY A 616 -7.37 6.53 -27.15
CA GLY A 616 -8.77 6.48 -26.73
C GLY A 616 -9.08 7.56 -25.70
N HIS A 617 -10.29 7.51 -25.13
CA HIS A 617 -10.68 8.32 -23.98
C HIS A 617 -10.10 7.83 -22.65
N SER A 618 -10.10 8.69 -21.64
CA SER A 618 -9.52 8.45 -20.30
C SER A 618 -10.00 7.14 -19.65
N TYR A 619 -11.27 6.80 -19.80
CA TYR A 619 -11.89 5.61 -19.21
C TYR A 619 -11.45 4.28 -19.88
N TRP A 620 -10.77 4.34 -21.03
CA TRP A 620 -10.12 3.18 -21.63
C TRP A 620 -8.69 2.96 -21.13
N LEU A 621 -8.06 3.97 -20.52
CA LEU A 621 -6.65 3.92 -20.14
C LEU A 621 -6.31 2.75 -19.19
N PRO A 622 -7.10 2.41 -18.16
CA PRO A 622 -6.83 1.23 -17.33
C PRO A 622 -6.69 -0.06 -18.16
N ARG A 623 -7.53 -0.25 -19.18
CA ARG A 623 -7.43 -1.41 -20.08
C ARG A 623 -6.16 -1.42 -20.93
N THR A 624 -5.58 -0.26 -21.25
CA THR A 624 -4.25 -0.21 -21.90
C THR A 624 -3.16 -0.57 -20.90
N ILE A 625 -3.22 -0.05 -19.67
CA ILE A 625 -2.23 -0.31 -18.62
C ILE A 625 -2.18 -1.82 -18.28
N ASP A 626 -3.34 -2.48 -18.22
CA ASP A 626 -3.45 -3.93 -18.00
C ASP A 626 -2.92 -4.80 -19.18
N ARG A 627 -2.71 -4.20 -20.36
CA ARG A 627 -2.38 -4.91 -21.62
C ARG A 627 -1.01 -4.59 -22.20
N MET A 628 -0.37 -3.53 -21.74
CA MET A 628 0.94 -3.11 -22.21
C MET A 628 2.06 -3.97 -21.59
N ALA A 629 3.20 -4.06 -22.27
CA ALA A 629 4.36 -4.77 -21.76
C ALA A 629 5.02 -4.00 -20.60
N GLY A 630 5.40 -4.72 -19.53
CA GLY A 630 6.03 -4.15 -18.32
C GLY A 630 7.45 -3.59 -18.52
N ASP A 631 8.01 -3.68 -19.72
CA ASP A 631 9.33 -3.17 -20.07
C ASP A 631 9.28 -2.00 -21.07
N ALA A 632 8.08 -1.45 -21.35
CA ALA A 632 7.90 -0.31 -22.25
C ALA A 632 8.75 0.91 -21.83
N LYS A 633 9.47 1.48 -22.80
CA LYS A 633 10.45 2.55 -22.59
C LYS A 633 9.92 3.94 -22.95
N ILE A 634 8.99 4.04 -23.90
CA ILE A 634 8.24 5.26 -24.20
C ILE A 634 6.75 4.94 -24.15
N ILE A 635 5.98 5.79 -23.46
CA ILE A 635 4.52 5.65 -23.34
C ILE A 635 3.89 6.98 -23.72
N VAL A 636 2.97 6.96 -24.70
CA VAL A 636 2.26 8.16 -25.17
C VAL A 636 0.78 8.04 -24.81
N LEU A 637 0.37 8.77 -23.78
CA LEU A 637 -1.00 8.83 -23.29
C LEU A 637 -1.75 9.95 -24.01
N GLY A 638 -2.31 9.63 -25.18
CA GLY A 638 -3.07 10.57 -25.99
C GLY A 638 -4.51 10.82 -25.51
N SER A 639 -4.88 10.31 -24.33
CA SER A 639 -6.18 10.48 -23.68
C SER A 639 -6.19 11.67 -22.72
N CYS A 640 -7.40 12.17 -22.43
CA CYS A 640 -7.66 13.14 -21.37
C CYS A 640 -7.15 12.62 -20.01
N GLY A 641 -6.57 13.49 -19.18
CA GLY A 641 -6.16 13.15 -17.81
C GLY A 641 -5.15 12.00 -17.68
N GLY A 642 -4.43 11.62 -18.74
CA GLY A 642 -3.46 10.53 -18.71
C GLY A 642 -2.39 10.67 -17.62
N TYR A 643 -2.11 11.92 -17.20
CA TYR A 643 -1.25 12.26 -16.07
C TYR A 643 -1.67 11.58 -14.74
N GLN A 644 -2.95 11.28 -14.56
CA GLN A 644 -3.50 10.77 -13.29
C GLN A 644 -3.14 9.31 -13.01
N ASN A 645 -2.61 8.60 -14.01
CA ASN A 645 -2.26 7.18 -13.93
C ASN A 645 -0.73 6.98 -13.94
N LEU A 646 0.06 8.05 -13.75
CA LEU A 646 1.52 7.99 -13.79
C LEU A 646 2.10 7.02 -12.75
N SER A 647 1.55 6.96 -11.53
CA SER A 647 1.97 6.01 -10.49
C SER A 647 1.82 4.57 -10.95
N GLN A 648 0.60 4.16 -11.33
CA GLN A 648 0.30 2.80 -11.81
C GLN A 648 1.16 2.40 -13.03
N ILE A 649 1.45 3.36 -13.93
CA ILE A 649 2.31 3.11 -15.09
C ILE A 649 3.78 2.95 -14.68
N ILE A 650 4.27 3.71 -13.70
CA ILE A 650 5.65 3.60 -13.20
C ILE A 650 5.85 2.34 -12.35
N ASP A 651 4.84 1.88 -11.61
CA ASP A 651 4.87 0.59 -10.92
C ASP A 651 5.07 -0.57 -11.91
N ASN A 652 4.40 -0.51 -13.08
CA ASN A 652 4.55 -1.50 -14.15
C ASN A 652 5.80 -1.29 -15.01
N CYS A 653 6.23 -0.04 -15.24
CA CYS A 653 7.29 0.33 -16.19
C CYS A 653 8.17 1.45 -15.60
N PRO A 654 9.06 1.13 -14.63
CA PRO A 654 9.77 2.15 -13.84
C PRO A 654 10.67 3.05 -14.68
N ASP A 655 11.22 2.56 -15.78
CA ASP A 655 12.09 3.36 -16.68
C ASP A 655 11.32 4.16 -17.75
N ALA A 656 9.99 4.05 -17.85
CA ALA A 656 9.25 4.64 -18.95
C ALA A 656 9.38 6.18 -19.02
N HIS A 657 9.54 6.69 -20.24
CA HIS A 657 9.35 8.09 -20.57
C HIS A 657 7.91 8.31 -21.02
N ILE A 658 7.16 9.07 -20.23
CA ILE A 658 5.71 9.19 -20.42
C ILE A 658 5.37 10.58 -21.00
N ILE A 659 4.79 10.62 -22.19
CA ILE A 659 4.04 11.79 -22.67
C ILE A 659 2.60 11.65 -22.16
N SER A 660 2.06 12.70 -21.56
CA SER A 660 0.71 12.69 -20.99
C SER A 660 -0.03 14.00 -21.22
N THR A 661 -1.32 14.03 -20.89
CA THR A 661 -2.11 15.26 -20.84
C THR A 661 -2.70 15.47 -19.45
N LYS A 662 -2.77 16.73 -19.00
CA LYS A 662 -3.47 17.10 -17.77
C LYS A 662 -4.98 17.14 -17.99
N GLU A 663 -5.40 17.80 -19.06
CA GLU A 663 -6.83 18.00 -19.35
C GLU A 663 -7.30 17.17 -20.55
N ILE A 664 -7.18 17.67 -21.79
CA ILE A 664 -7.82 17.07 -22.97
C ILE A 664 -6.76 16.65 -24.00
N GLY A 665 -6.68 15.34 -24.26
CA GLY A 665 -5.98 14.82 -25.43
C GLY A 665 -6.78 15.08 -26.71
N LYS A 666 -6.18 15.72 -27.71
CA LYS A 666 -6.81 15.98 -29.02
C LYS A 666 -6.14 15.15 -30.11
N GLY A 667 -6.92 14.50 -30.97
CA GLY A 667 -6.39 13.72 -32.11
C GLY A 667 -5.43 14.52 -33.00
N ASP A 668 -5.77 15.78 -33.29
CA ASP A 668 -4.94 16.69 -34.10
C ASP A 668 -3.64 17.16 -33.44
N ILE A 669 -3.50 17.00 -32.10
CA ILE A 669 -2.24 17.24 -31.38
C ILE A 669 -1.42 15.95 -31.27
N ASN A 670 -2.10 14.83 -30.97
CA ASN A 670 -1.49 13.51 -30.91
C ASN A 670 -0.83 13.10 -32.24
N ARG A 671 -1.41 13.44 -33.39
CA ARG A 671 -0.84 13.11 -34.72
C ARG A 671 0.55 13.75 -34.93
N PRO A 672 0.77 15.08 -34.81
CA PRO A 672 2.10 15.67 -34.89
C PRO A 672 3.11 15.12 -33.87
N ILE A 673 2.70 14.83 -32.63
CA ILE A 673 3.55 14.17 -31.62
C ILE A 673 4.08 12.83 -32.14
N LEU A 674 3.17 11.96 -32.59
CA LEU A 674 3.51 10.62 -33.10
C LEU A 674 4.33 10.69 -34.40
N ASN A 675 4.06 11.68 -35.26
CA ASN A 675 4.81 11.86 -36.51
C ASN A 675 6.26 12.28 -36.22
N TYR A 676 6.48 13.26 -35.33
CA TYR A 676 7.83 13.66 -34.91
C TYR A 676 8.58 12.50 -34.25
N LEU A 677 7.92 11.77 -33.36
CA LEU A 677 8.47 10.60 -32.67
C LEU A 677 8.92 9.53 -33.67
N ASN A 678 8.02 9.13 -34.58
CA ASN A 678 8.30 8.07 -35.57
C ASN A 678 9.37 8.46 -36.58
N GLN A 679 9.38 9.71 -37.07
CA GLN A 679 10.43 10.21 -37.96
C GLN A 679 11.79 10.24 -37.26
N THR A 680 11.85 10.68 -36.00
CA THR A 680 13.10 10.73 -35.23
C THR A 680 13.66 9.32 -35.02
N ILE A 681 12.84 8.38 -34.54
CA ILE A 681 13.25 6.99 -34.32
C ILE A 681 13.65 6.32 -35.64
N ALA A 682 12.88 6.48 -36.72
CA ALA A 682 13.19 5.90 -38.03
C ALA A 682 14.48 6.48 -38.64
N SER A 683 14.80 7.76 -38.37
CA SER A 683 16.09 8.35 -38.77
C SER A 683 17.28 7.83 -37.96
N GLY A 684 17.04 7.17 -36.82
CA GLY A 684 18.08 6.68 -35.91
C GLY A 684 18.78 7.76 -35.09
N LYS A 685 18.26 8.99 -35.09
CA LYS A 685 18.74 10.08 -34.23
C LYS A 685 18.31 9.84 -32.77
N THR A 686 19.11 10.32 -31.83
CA THR A 686 18.70 10.47 -30.43
C THR A 686 17.46 11.35 -30.34
N LEU A 687 16.43 10.87 -29.64
CA LEU A 687 15.23 11.63 -29.37
C LEU A 687 15.47 12.54 -28.17
N VAL A 688 15.56 13.84 -28.40
CA VAL A 688 15.71 14.85 -27.33
C VAL A 688 14.35 15.48 -27.04
N TRP A 689 13.83 15.29 -25.82
CA TRP A 689 12.48 15.72 -25.47
C TRP A 689 12.31 17.24 -25.48
N LYS A 690 13.35 18.00 -25.12
CA LYS A 690 13.33 19.47 -25.17
C LYS A 690 13.21 19.99 -26.62
N ASP A 691 13.97 19.42 -27.55
CA ASP A 691 13.95 19.82 -28.97
C ASP A 691 12.61 19.47 -29.64
N MET A 692 12.08 18.29 -29.33
CA MET A 692 10.72 17.89 -29.72
C MET A 692 9.68 18.88 -29.22
N TRP A 693 9.72 19.25 -27.93
CA TRP A 693 8.75 20.19 -27.36
C TRP A 693 8.87 21.59 -27.95
N VAL A 694 10.08 22.10 -28.18
CA VAL A 694 10.29 23.41 -28.83
C VAL A 694 9.75 23.40 -30.25
N SER A 695 9.96 22.32 -31.00
CA SER A 695 9.47 22.16 -32.38
C SER A 695 7.94 22.13 -32.44
N LEU A 696 7.31 21.33 -31.58
CA LEU A 696 5.86 21.20 -31.50
C LEU A 696 5.18 22.46 -30.94
N THR A 697 5.79 23.12 -29.95
CA THR A 697 5.27 24.41 -29.43
C THR A 697 5.23 25.46 -30.52
N LYS A 698 6.31 25.60 -31.31
CA LYS A 698 6.33 26.52 -32.46
C LYS A 698 5.25 26.19 -33.48
N LEU A 699 5.00 24.90 -33.75
CA LEU A 699 3.93 24.46 -34.64
C LEU A 699 2.56 24.88 -34.11
N PHE A 700 2.18 24.46 -32.90
CA PHE A 700 0.82 24.69 -32.36
C PHE A 700 0.55 26.15 -31.96
N HIS A 701 1.56 26.92 -31.53
CA HIS A 701 1.41 28.35 -31.27
C HIS A 701 1.40 29.20 -32.56
N SER A 702 1.74 28.62 -33.72
CA SER A 702 1.57 29.26 -35.03
C SER A 702 0.22 28.97 -35.70
N ASP A 703 -0.60 28.09 -35.11
CA ASP A 703 -1.93 27.77 -35.62
C ASP A 703 -2.88 28.97 -35.45
N ALA A 704 -3.71 29.24 -36.45
CA ALA A 704 -4.70 30.32 -36.39
C ALA A 704 -5.81 30.05 -35.35
N ASN A 705 -6.06 28.78 -35.01
CA ASN A 705 -7.00 28.38 -33.99
C ASN A 705 -6.33 28.33 -32.60
N LYS A 706 -6.55 29.35 -31.77
CA LYS A 706 -6.01 29.42 -30.40
C LYS A 706 -6.36 28.21 -29.52
N ALA A 707 -7.48 27.53 -29.78
CA ALA A 707 -7.84 26.31 -29.05
C ALA A 707 -6.88 25.13 -29.34
N MET A 708 -6.01 25.21 -30.36
CA MET A 708 -4.90 24.27 -30.57
C MET A 708 -3.72 24.61 -29.66
N SER A 709 -3.30 25.88 -29.56
CA SER A 709 -2.25 26.30 -28.62
C SER A 709 -2.65 26.04 -27.16
N GLU A 710 -3.89 26.36 -26.78
CA GLU A 710 -4.39 26.15 -25.41
C GLU A 710 -4.39 24.67 -25.02
N SER A 711 -4.79 23.77 -25.92
CA SER A 711 -4.76 22.33 -25.66
C SER A 711 -3.38 21.69 -25.84
N TRP A 712 -2.43 22.35 -26.52
CA TRP A 712 -1.03 21.90 -26.52
C TRP A 712 -0.38 22.17 -25.16
N ASP A 713 -0.70 23.31 -24.53
CA ASP A 713 -0.15 23.68 -23.22
C ASP A 713 -0.58 22.72 -22.08
N ASP A 714 -1.61 21.88 -22.31
CA ASP A 714 -2.03 20.78 -21.42
C ASP A 714 -1.16 19.50 -21.53
N TYR A 715 -0.32 19.37 -22.57
CA TYR A 715 0.56 18.21 -22.76
C TYR A 715 1.82 18.32 -21.91
N VAL A 716 2.12 17.26 -21.18
CA VAL A 716 3.29 17.19 -20.29
C VAL A 716 4.37 16.27 -20.90
N PRO A 717 5.60 16.77 -21.12
CA PRO A 717 6.71 15.96 -21.57
C PRO A 717 7.30 15.12 -20.43
N PRO A 718 8.05 14.03 -20.74
CA PRO A 718 8.63 13.14 -19.73
C PRO A 718 9.44 13.85 -18.63
N TYR A 719 10.23 14.87 -19.01
CA TYR A 719 11.06 15.65 -18.08
C TYR A 719 10.29 16.64 -17.19
N LYS A 720 8.94 16.70 -17.29
CA LYS A 720 8.06 17.51 -16.43
C LYS A 720 7.09 16.66 -15.60
N ASN A 721 7.11 15.33 -15.69
CA ASN A 721 6.30 14.44 -14.85
C ASN A 721 6.99 14.27 -13.49
N LEU A 722 6.87 15.28 -12.61
CA LEU A 722 7.70 15.39 -11.41
C LEU A 722 7.50 14.25 -10.40
N GLY A 723 6.27 13.73 -10.25
CA GLY A 723 5.98 12.56 -9.41
C GLY A 723 6.57 11.26 -9.96
N ALA A 724 6.49 11.03 -11.28
CA ALA A 724 7.16 9.90 -11.92
C ALA A 724 8.68 9.94 -11.76
N ILE A 725 9.28 11.14 -11.82
CA ILE A 725 10.70 11.35 -11.55
C ILE A 725 11.01 11.11 -10.07
N PHE A 726 10.15 11.56 -9.15
CA PHE A 726 10.29 11.33 -7.71
C PHE A 726 10.29 9.83 -7.36
N ILE A 727 9.36 9.03 -7.91
CA ILE A 727 9.31 7.58 -7.66
C ILE A 727 10.60 6.90 -8.12
N LYS A 728 11.06 7.17 -9.35
CA LYS A 728 12.34 6.65 -9.87
C LYS A 728 13.52 7.02 -8.95
N ALA A 729 13.58 8.29 -8.54
CA ALA A 729 14.62 8.83 -7.68
C ALA A 729 14.64 8.19 -6.28
N TYR A 730 13.45 7.99 -5.70
CA TYR A 730 13.30 7.37 -4.39
C TYR A 730 13.69 5.90 -4.42
N ASN A 731 13.13 5.13 -5.35
CA ASN A 731 13.45 3.71 -5.52
C ASN A 731 14.96 3.52 -5.72
N LYS A 732 15.59 4.38 -6.55
CA LYS A 732 17.04 4.30 -6.79
C LYS A 732 17.89 4.62 -5.56
N LYS A 733 17.45 5.52 -4.67
CA LYS A 733 18.13 5.75 -3.39
C LYS A 733 17.96 4.58 -2.42
N MET A 734 16.77 3.98 -2.35
CA MET A 734 16.55 2.80 -1.49
C MET A 734 17.38 1.59 -1.93
N GLU A 735 17.60 1.38 -3.23
CA GLU A 735 18.53 0.36 -3.75
C GLU A 735 19.98 0.55 -3.27
N GLY A 736 20.39 1.78 -2.92
CA GLY A 736 21.75 2.11 -2.50
C GLY A 736 21.95 2.18 -0.97
N GLU A 737 20.89 2.03 -0.18
CA GLU A 737 20.94 1.94 1.29
C GLU A 737 20.71 0.50 1.80
N LEU A 738 20.56 -0.48 0.89
CA LEU A 738 20.47 -1.93 1.12
C LEU A 738 21.79 -2.66 0.83
#